data_AF-A0A285KLM7-F1
#
_entry.id   AF-A0A285KLM7-F1
#
_cell.length_a   1.000
_cell.length_b   1.000
_cell.length_c   1.000
_cell.angle_alpha   90.00
_cell.angle_beta   90.00
_cell.angle_gamma   90.00
#
_symmetry.space_group_name_H-M   'P 1'
#
loop_
_entity.id
_entity.type
_entity.pdbx_description
1 polymer ?
#
loop_
_entity_poly.entity_id
_entity_poly.type
_entity_poly.pdbx_seq_one_letter_code
_entity_poly.pdbx_strand_id
1 'polypeptide(L)'
;MTIDLGFAWMGLPSGQTVAFVDVPGHERFVPNMLAGVGPVPAAMIVVAADEGWMPQSAEHLAALHALDVRHGLLVVTRSDLAEPEAAIELAQAEIAGTSLGKVEAVAVSGVTGAGLDDLRAALDRLVQRLPAAEPEAPVRLWIDRVFTVKGAGTVVTGTLGAGRLRTGDELTLGDGTVRVRGLQTMGRQADEVTAVARVAVNLRGTPRDDLSRGDALLTPGRFRFADLIDVRIDGDPVAGLPAQATLHVGAAAVPAHIRPLGADTARLRLAHPLPLRIGDRALLRDPGRHHVAGGVTVLDVAPPGLKRRGAAAARAAQLTTMDGHPSLRSELTRRLLARGADLAAMGVPLPTPADSPTETPATKASATAGPAPRGLMPTGPAVTTRGDTTPARAARAGTAPAGTAPAGTAPAGTAPAGGAPAGIGPAGTAGGGAAPGGTGRSGTTPGRTGRGGTALGGAVPAGTARGGAVPGGTGRGGTAPDGAAPAGGARGGTPRGGAVPGGTGRGGAAPGGAVPAEPAPPRPVVGDWYVDAEHWAVLGGRLVDEVAAYAKAQPLEPGMPVEALRHRLGLPDRALVTALVKPPVTIRNGRVVGGASGAPDELVALVGKAFDGLGAFAAPEAYDLAALGLGARQVAAAERTGLLLRLTPQVVLRAGAVEEAVRVLAALPQPFTLSEARQALGTTRRVAVPLLELLDRKGRTRREPDDRRTIAS
;
A
#
# COMPACT_ATOMS: atom_id res chain seq x y z
N MET A 1 -32.35 -21.69 18.57
CA MET A 1 -30.93 -21.40 18.87
C MET A 1 -30.18 -21.30 17.54
N THR A 2 -29.72 -20.10 17.17
CA THR A 2 -28.86 -19.89 16.00
C THR A 2 -27.48 -20.49 16.30
N ILE A 3 -26.94 -21.33 15.40
CA ILE A 3 -25.66 -22.06 15.58
C ILE A 3 -24.57 -21.51 14.64
N ASP A 4 -24.97 -21.06 13.45
CA ASP A 4 -24.16 -20.45 12.40
C ASP A 4 -24.93 -19.27 11.82
N LEU A 5 -24.26 -18.39 11.08
CA LEU A 5 -24.80 -17.11 10.62
C LEU A 5 -26.12 -17.27 9.84
N GLY A 6 -27.17 -16.61 10.33
CA GLY A 6 -28.47 -16.49 9.66
C GLY A 6 -28.50 -15.26 8.75
N PHE A 7 -29.32 -15.30 7.68
CA PHE A 7 -29.42 -14.20 6.72
C PHE A 7 -30.89 -13.91 6.39
N ALA A 8 -31.25 -12.63 6.45
CA ALA A 8 -32.58 -12.12 6.06
C ALA A 8 -32.42 -10.76 5.37
N TRP A 9 -33.45 -10.26 4.69
CA TRP A 9 -33.45 -8.94 4.08
C TRP A 9 -34.87 -8.37 3.99
N MET A 10 -34.99 -7.04 3.94
CA MET A 10 -36.27 -6.35 3.75
C MET A 10 -36.10 -5.01 3.04
N GLY A 11 -37.15 -4.60 2.32
CA GLY A 11 -37.27 -3.25 1.80
C GLY A 11 -37.58 -2.24 2.92
N LEU A 12 -37.07 -1.03 2.77
CA LEU A 12 -37.27 0.12 3.65
C LEU A 12 -38.20 1.16 2.99
N PRO A 13 -38.85 2.05 3.76
CA PRO A 13 -39.74 3.10 3.22
C PRO A 13 -39.08 4.00 2.16
N SER A 14 -37.78 4.29 2.29
CA SER A 14 -36.96 5.00 1.29
C SER A 14 -36.78 4.29 -0.06
N GLY A 15 -37.23 3.04 -0.20
CA GLY A 15 -36.97 2.18 -1.35
C GLY A 15 -35.61 1.47 -1.30
N GLN A 16 -34.78 1.74 -0.28
CA GLN A 16 -33.56 0.98 -0.02
C GLN A 16 -33.89 -0.43 0.48
N THR A 17 -32.89 -1.33 0.49
CA THR A 17 -33.02 -2.68 1.05
C THR A 17 -31.92 -2.91 2.08
N VAL A 18 -32.29 -3.40 3.26
CA VAL A 18 -31.34 -3.80 4.30
C VAL A 18 -31.23 -5.32 4.36
N ALA A 19 -30.01 -5.82 4.51
CA ALA A 19 -29.72 -7.24 4.74
C ALA A 19 -29.19 -7.42 6.17
N PHE A 20 -29.76 -8.39 6.90
CA PHE A 20 -29.38 -8.74 8.26
C PHE A 20 -28.46 -9.96 8.26
N VAL A 21 -27.48 -9.94 9.15
CA VAL A 21 -26.68 -11.09 9.55
C VAL A 21 -27.04 -11.40 10.99
N ASP A 22 -27.81 -12.47 11.22
CA ASP A 22 -28.12 -12.96 12.56
C ASP A 22 -26.90 -13.73 13.12
N VAL A 23 -26.45 -13.34 14.31
CA VAL A 23 -25.21 -13.84 14.92
C VAL A 23 -25.52 -14.67 16.18
N PRO A 24 -24.86 -15.82 16.37
CA PRO A 24 -25.12 -16.68 17.52
C PRO A 24 -24.59 -16.06 18.83
N GLY A 25 -25.48 -15.78 19.78
CA GLY A 25 -25.15 -15.12 21.05
C GLY A 25 -24.62 -15.99 22.18
N HIS A 26 -24.11 -17.20 21.90
CA HIS A 26 -23.52 -18.08 22.91
C HIS A 26 -21.99 -18.04 22.82
N GLU A 27 -21.29 -17.91 23.95
CA GLU A 27 -19.80 -17.90 24.11
C GLU A 27 -19.04 -18.90 23.19
N ARG A 28 -19.60 -20.08 22.93
CA ARG A 28 -19.00 -21.15 22.10
C ARG A 28 -18.98 -20.82 20.60
N PHE A 29 -19.80 -19.87 20.16
CA PHE A 29 -19.92 -19.45 18.76
C PHE A 29 -19.37 -18.04 18.50
N VAL A 30 -18.65 -17.45 19.46
CA VAL A 30 -17.96 -16.16 19.29
C VAL A 30 -17.11 -16.10 17.99
N PRO A 31 -16.35 -17.14 17.58
CA PRO A 31 -15.65 -17.12 16.29
C PRO A 31 -16.57 -17.01 15.06
N ASN A 32 -17.80 -17.55 15.13
CA ASN A 32 -18.79 -17.43 14.05
C ASN A 32 -19.41 -16.03 14.05
N MET A 33 -19.75 -15.50 15.22
CA MET A 33 -20.26 -14.14 15.39
C MET A 33 -19.25 -13.11 14.88
N LEU A 34 -17.98 -13.19 15.30
CA LEU A 34 -16.91 -12.28 14.85
C LEU A 34 -16.72 -12.29 13.33
N ALA A 35 -16.82 -13.45 12.67
CA ALA A 35 -16.72 -13.54 11.22
C ALA A 35 -17.88 -12.87 10.47
N GLY A 36 -19.07 -12.81 11.08
CA GLY A 36 -20.23 -12.08 10.56
C GLY A 36 -20.18 -10.58 10.84
N VAL A 37 -19.65 -10.17 12.02
CA VAL A 37 -19.58 -8.78 12.48
C VAL A 37 -18.39 -8.01 11.89
N GLY A 38 -17.24 -8.65 11.66
CA GLY A 38 -16.01 -8.00 11.19
C GLY A 38 -16.14 -6.95 10.06
N PRO A 39 -17.00 -7.16 9.03
CA PRO A 39 -17.18 -6.22 7.92
C PRO A 39 -18.48 -5.37 7.98
N VAL A 40 -19.23 -5.32 9.09
CA VAL A 40 -20.53 -4.63 9.11
C VAL A 40 -20.41 -3.11 9.35
N PRO A 41 -21.16 -2.26 8.63
CA PRO A 41 -21.10 -0.81 8.81
C PRO A 41 -21.98 -0.31 9.99
N ALA A 42 -22.93 -1.12 10.44
CA ALA A 42 -23.79 -0.84 11.59
C ALA A 42 -24.19 -2.12 12.32
N ALA A 43 -24.62 -1.96 13.58
CA ALA A 43 -25.17 -3.04 14.41
C ALA A 43 -26.58 -2.72 14.94
N MET A 44 -27.39 -3.76 15.07
CA MET A 44 -28.66 -3.71 15.81
C MET A 44 -28.46 -4.46 17.12
N ILE A 45 -28.39 -3.75 18.24
CA ILE A 45 -28.22 -4.35 19.56
C ILE A 45 -29.60 -4.71 20.09
N VAL A 46 -29.83 -6.00 20.31
CA VAL A 46 -31.10 -6.52 20.81
C VAL A 46 -30.98 -6.82 22.29
N VAL A 47 -31.81 -6.17 23.09
CA VAL A 47 -31.99 -6.38 24.53
C VAL A 47 -33.44 -6.81 24.75
N ALA A 48 -33.76 -7.45 25.87
CA ALA A 48 -35.14 -7.80 26.22
C ALA A 48 -35.63 -6.97 27.41
N ALA A 49 -36.91 -6.58 27.42
CA ALA A 49 -37.50 -5.76 28.47
C ALA A 49 -37.57 -6.50 29.83
N ASP A 50 -37.80 -7.81 29.81
CA ASP A 50 -37.96 -8.68 30.98
C ASP A 50 -36.63 -9.15 31.59
N GLU A 51 -35.59 -9.39 30.79
CA GLU A 51 -34.25 -9.79 31.25
C GLU A 51 -33.26 -8.63 31.38
N GLY A 52 -33.47 -7.52 30.66
CA GLY A 52 -32.57 -6.38 30.65
C GLY A 52 -31.19 -6.68 30.03
N TRP A 53 -30.17 -5.95 30.49
CA TRP A 53 -28.80 -6.05 29.97
C TRP A 53 -28.09 -7.30 30.50
N MET A 54 -27.53 -8.11 29.59
CA MET A 54 -26.94 -9.41 29.91
C MET A 54 -25.43 -9.46 29.63
N PRO A 55 -24.65 -10.37 30.25
CA PRO A 55 -23.21 -10.49 30.00
C PRO A 55 -22.82 -10.67 28.53
N GLN A 56 -23.65 -11.37 27.75
CA GLN A 56 -23.49 -11.54 26.31
C GLN A 56 -23.70 -10.23 25.54
N SER A 57 -24.57 -9.34 26.04
CA SER A 57 -24.77 -7.99 25.48
C SER A 57 -23.49 -7.17 25.64
N ALA A 58 -22.83 -7.27 26.81
CA ALA A 58 -21.54 -6.64 27.07
C ALA A 58 -20.40 -7.23 26.22
N GLU A 59 -20.33 -8.56 26.04
CA GLU A 59 -19.32 -9.19 25.16
C GLU A 59 -19.49 -8.76 23.69
N HIS A 60 -20.73 -8.73 23.19
CA HIS A 60 -21.03 -8.26 21.83
C HIS A 60 -20.69 -6.77 21.66
N LEU A 61 -21.05 -5.93 22.64
CA LEU A 61 -20.72 -4.51 22.63
C LEU A 61 -19.20 -4.28 22.64
N ALA A 62 -18.45 -5.03 23.45
CA ALA A 62 -16.99 -4.97 23.47
C ALA A 62 -16.37 -5.37 22.12
N ALA A 63 -16.92 -6.40 21.45
CA ALA A 63 -16.48 -6.80 20.12
C ALA A 63 -16.76 -5.73 19.05
N LEU A 64 -17.97 -5.14 19.06
CA LEU A 64 -18.34 -4.02 18.20
C LEU A 64 -17.44 -2.80 18.42
N HIS A 65 -17.12 -2.50 19.68
CA HIS A 65 -16.24 -1.41 20.05
C HIS A 65 -14.80 -1.62 19.57
N ALA A 66 -14.23 -2.81 19.81
CA ALA A 66 -12.90 -3.18 19.34
C ALA A 66 -12.77 -3.06 17.81
N LEU A 67 -13.81 -3.42 17.06
CA LEU A 67 -13.89 -3.30 15.61
C LEU A 67 -14.17 -1.87 15.09
N ASP A 68 -14.39 -0.88 15.98
CA ASP A 68 -14.79 0.51 15.66
C ASP A 68 -16.10 0.60 14.85
N VAL A 69 -17.11 -0.19 15.22
CA VAL A 69 -18.46 0.02 14.69
C VAL A 69 -19.05 1.27 15.34
N ARG A 70 -19.46 2.25 14.52
CA ARG A 70 -19.91 3.59 14.96
C ARG A 70 -21.38 3.91 14.69
N HIS A 71 -22.11 3.03 14.01
CA HIS A 71 -23.54 3.20 13.72
C HIS A 71 -24.34 2.10 14.40
N GLY A 72 -25.34 2.47 15.20
CA GLY A 72 -26.09 1.54 16.03
C GLY A 72 -27.56 1.90 16.20
N LEU A 73 -28.38 0.86 16.41
CA LEU A 73 -29.77 0.95 16.84
C LEU A 73 -29.97 -0.02 18.01
N LEU A 74 -30.51 0.48 19.13
CA LEU A 74 -30.95 -0.35 20.26
C LEU A 74 -32.41 -0.79 20.02
N VAL A 75 -32.67 -2.08 20.16
CA VAL A 75 -34.01 -2.65 20.04
C VAL A 75 -34.32 -3.42 21.32
N VAL A 76 -35.31 -2.94 22.08
CA VAL A 76 -35.78 -3.59 23.31
C VAL A 76 -36.99 -4.45 22.97
N THR A 77 -36.76 -5.76 22.91
CA THR A 77 -37.74 -6.79 22.58
C THR A 77 -38.55 -7.24 23.80
N ARG A 78 -39.61 -8.04 23.60
CA ARG A 78 -40.50 -8.54 24.67
C ARG A 78 -41.19 -7.41 25.46
N SER A 79 -41.44 -6.25 24.83
CA SER A 79 -42.14 -5.12 25.45
C SER A 79 -43.63 -5.39 25.78
N ASP A 80 -44.14 -6.57 25.42
CA ASP A 80 -45.44 -7.11 25.84
C ASP A 80 -45.39 -7.83 27.20
N LEU A 81 -44.19 -8.15 27.70
CA LEU A 81 -43.99 -8.88 28.96
C LEU A 81 -43.49 -7.99 30.11
N ALA A 82 -42.85 -6.85 29.80
CA ALA A 82 -42.34 -5.89 30.77
C ALA A 82 -42.24 -4.47 30.17
N GLU A 83 -42.30 -3.45 31.03
CA GLU A 83 -42.12 -2.05 30.65
C GLU A 83 -40.66 -1.80 30.17
N PRO A 84 -40.45 -1.27 28.97
CA PRO A 84 -39.14 -1.24 28.32
C PRO A 84 -38.19 -0.15 28.84
N GLU A 85 -38.68 0.89 29.51
CA GLU A 85 -37.93 2.12 29.83
C GLU A 85 -36.64 1.83 30.62
N ALA A 86 -36.72 1.01 31.66
CA ALA A 86 -35.56 0.67 32.49
C ALA A 86 -34.48 -0.10 31.70
N ALA A 87 -34.90 -0.97 30.78
CA ALA A 87 -33.97 -1.69 29.90
C ALA A 87 -33.35 -0.76 28.84
N ILE A 88 -34.11 0.23 28.33
CA ILE A 88 -33.60 1.28 27.43
C ILE A 88 -32.55 2.13 28.14
N GLU A 89 -32.84 2.66 29.33
CA GLU A 89 -31.93 3.53 30.08
C GLU A 89 -30.61 2.82 30.41
N LEU A 90 -30.67 1.59 30.92
CA LEU A 90 -29.48 0.80 31.25
C LEU A 90 -28.65 0.50 30.00
N ALA A 91 -29.27 -0.02 28.93
CA ALA A 91 -28.54 -0.35 27.70
C ALA A 91 -27.95 0.89 27.02
N GLN A 92 -28.65 2.04 27.03
CA GLN A 92 -28.09 3.29 26.53
C GLN A 92 -26.89 3.77 27.35
N ALA A 93 -26.89 3.61 28.68
CA ALA A 93 -25.77 3.97 29.53
C ALA A 93 -24.52 3.12 29.23
N GLU A 94 -24.68 1.81 29.05
CA GLU A 94 -23.60 0.88 28.68
C GLU A 94 -23.04 1.19 27.27
N ILE A 95 -23.92 1.43 26.28
CA ILE A 95 -23.51 1.70 24.89
C ILE A 95 -22.81 3.07 24.76
N ALA A 96 -23.22 4.09 25.52
CA ALA A 96 -22.74 5.46 25.39
C ALA A 96 -21.22 5.64 25.62
N GLY A 97 -20.58 4.72 26.36
CA GLY A 97 -19.13 4.72 26.60
C GLY A 97 -18.28 4.16 25.46
N THR A 98 -18.89 3.72 24.35
CA THR A 98 -18.23 2.98 23.26
C THR A 98 -18.19 3.76 21.94
N SER A 99 -17.60 3.18 20.89
CA SER A 99 -17.58 3.75 19.54
C SER A 99 -18.97 4.00 18.94
N LEU A 100 -20.01 3.31 19.40
CA LEU A 100 -21.41 3.55 19.00
C LEU A 100 -21.99 4.84 19.58
N GLY A 101 -21.46 5.33 20.71
CA GLY A 101 -21.94 6.53 21.38
C GLY A 101 -23.44 6.52 21.67
N LYS A 102 -24.13 7.63 21.39
CA LYS A 102 -25.58 7.73 21.59
C LYS A 102 -26.34 7.09 20.43
N VAL A 103 -26.97 5.94 20.70
CA VAL A 103 -27.84 5.24 19.75
C VAL A 103 -29.31 5.64 19.90
N GLU A 104 -30.05 5.49 18.80
CA GLU A 104 -31.52 5.51 18.80
C GLU A 104 -32.05 4.22 19.46
N ALA A 105 -33.23 4.28 20.10
CA ALA A 105 -33.83 3.11 20.76
C ALA A 105 -35.30 2.95 20.37
N VAL A 106 -35.74 1.71 20.15
CA VAL A 106 -37.13 1.36 19.85
C VAL A 106 -37.53 0.14 20.70
N ALA A 107 -38.71 0.20 21.34
CA ALA A 107 -39.31 -0.94 22.01
C ALA A 107 -40.23 -1.70 21.05
N VAL A 108 -40.16 -3.03 21.03
CA VAL A 108 -40.95 -3.89 20.13
C VAL A 108 -41.42 -5.18 20.80
N SER A 109 -42.54 -5.69 20.30
CA SER A 109 -42.95 -7.09 20.52
C SER A 109 -42.94 -7.85 19.20
N GLY A 110 -42.11 -8.89 19.11
CA GLY A 110 -42.13 -9.82 17.98
C GLY A 110 -43.38 -10.71 17.92
N VAL A 111 -44.16 -10.78 19.01
CA VAL A 111 -45.37 -11.59 19.12
C VAL A 111 -46.62 -10.79 18.73
N THR A 112 -46.78 -9.59 19.28
CA THR A 112 -47.96 -8.74 18.99
C THR A 112 -47.77 -7.87 17.74
N GLY A 113 -46.53 -7.66 17.31
CA GLY A 113 -46.17 -6.75 16.22
C GLY A 113 -46.05 -5.27 16.63
N ALA A 114 -46.29 -4.94 17.91
CA ALA A 114 -46.13 -3.58 18.43
C ALA A 114 -44.70 -3.05 18.20
N GLY A 115 -44.59 -1.78 17.82
CA GLY A 115 -43.32 -1.09 17.55
C GLY A 115 -42.58 -1.50 16.27
N LEU A 116 -43.07 -2.49 15.51
CA LEU A 116 -42.36 -2.95 14.30
C LEU A 116 -42.32 -1.90 13.18
N ASP A 117 -43.30 -1.00 13.10
CA ASP A 117 -43.28 0.13 12.14
C ASP A 117 -42.29 1.22 12.56
N ASP A 118 -42.18 1.50 13.85
CA ASP A 118 -41.15 2.41 14.39
C ASP A 118 -39.74 1.84 14.17
N LEU A 119 -39.57 0.53 14.34
CA LEU A 119 -38.33 -0.19 14.03
C LEU A 119 -37.98 -0.09 12.53
N ARG A 120 -38.94 -0.26 11.63
CA ARG A 120 -38.74 -0.06 10.18
C ARG A 120 -38.28 1.36 9.87
N ALA A 121 -38.89 2.36 10.49
CA ALA A 121 -38.53 3.77 10.30
C ALA A 121 -37.15 4.11 10.91
N ALA A 122 -36.79 3.53 12.06
CA ALA A 122 -35.49 3.70 12.70
C ALA A 122 -34.35 3.02 11.92
N LEU A 123 -34.61 1.85 11.34
CA LEU A 123 -33.69 1.17 10.41
C LEU A 123 -33.44 2.01 9.15
N ASP A 124 -34.47 2.65 8.59
CA ASP A 124 -34.31 3.56 7.44
C ASP A 124 -33.44 4.77 7.81
N ARG A 125 -33.70 5.41 8.96
CA ARG A 125 -32.84 6.48 9.51
C ARG A 125 -31.41 6.01 9.83
N LEU A 126 -31.21 4.74 10.19
CA LEU A 126 -29.87 4.17 10.40
C LEU A 126 -29.12 4.04 9.08
N VAL A 127 -29.74 3.45 8.05
CA VAL A 127 -29.11 3.26 6.73
C VAL A 127 -28.81 4.60 6.06
N GLN A 128 -29.71 5.59 6.18
CA GLN A 128 -29.48 6.95 5.66
C GLN A 128 -28.32 7.70 6.35
N ARG A 129 -27.91 7.27 7.56
CA ARG A 129 -26.74 7.82 8.28
C ARG A 129 -25.43 7.09 7.98
N LEU A 130 -25.46 5.99 7.24
CA LEU A 130 -24.25 5.27 6.87
C LEU A 130 -23.43 6.07 5.85
N PRO A 131 -22.07 5.97 5.88
CA PRO A 131 -21.23 6.52 4.83
C PRO A 131 -21.62 5.96 3.47
N ALA A 132 -21.63 6.82 2.44
CA ALA A 132 -21.83 6.38 1.07
C ALA A 132 -20.67 5.44 0.66
N ALA A 133 -21.01 4.30 0.07
CA ALA A 133 -20.01 3.35 -0.39
C ALA A 133 -19.23 3.91 -1.59
N GLU A 134 -17.90 3.80 -1.56
CA GLU A 134 -17.01 4.16 -2.66
C GLU A 134 -16.98 3.02 -3.70
N PRO A 135 -17.55 3.18 -4.92
CA PRO A 135 -17.68 2.07 -5.85
C PRO A 135 -16.37 1.69 -6.55
N GLU A 136 -15.45 2.65 -6.65
CA GLU A 136 -14.13 2.49 -7.27
C GLU A 136 -13.04 2.13 -6.24
N ALA A 137 -13.40 1.99 -4.96
CA ALA A 137 -12.49 1.52 -3.93
C ALA A 137 -12.08 0.05 -4.21
N PRO A 138 -10.83 -0.35 -3.95
CA PRO A 138 -10.41 -1.72 -4.19
C PRO A 138 -11.16 -2.72 -3.31
N VAL A 139 -11.66 -3.79 -3.94
CA VAL A 139 -12.40 -4.86 -3.30
C VAL A 139 -11.50 -5.70 -2.40
N ARG A 140 -11.95 -5.94 -1.17
CA ARG A 140 -11.51 -7.04 -0.30
C ARG A 140 -12.75 -7.71 0.28
N LEU A 141 -13.13 -8.84 -0.31
CA LEU A 141 -14.25 -9.65 0.15
C LEU A 141 -13.72 -10.81 0.99
N TRP A 142 -13.86 -10.71 2.31
CA TRP A 142 -13.56 -11.83 3.22
C TRP A 142 -14.58 -12.95 3.04
N ILE A 143 -14.09 -14.18 2.89
CA ILE A 143 -14.88 -15.40 2.70
C ILE A 143 -15.27 -15.95 4.08
N ASP A 144 -16.57 -16.12 4.31
CA ASP A 144 -17.10 -16.74 5.54
C ASP A 144 -17.71 -18.13 5.34
N ARG A 145 -18.15 -18.47 4.13
CA ARG A 145 -18.64 -19.81 3.78
C ARG A 145 -18.20 -20.17 2.37
N VAL A 146 -17.89 -21.45 2.18
CA VAL A 146 -17.55 -22.06 0.88
C VAL A 146 -18.43 -23.28 0.68
N PHE A 147 -19.16 -23.32 -0.43
CA PHE A 147 -20.02 -24.44 -0.79
C PHE A 147 -20.04 -24.70 -2.30
N THR A 148 -20.30 -25.93 -2.69
CA THR A 148 -20.37 -26.33 -4.10
C THR A 148 -21.84 -26.39 -4.53
N VAL A 149 -22.20 -25.68 -5.60
CA VAL A 149 -23.53 -25.74 -6.20
C VAL A 149 -23.48 -26.57 -7.48
N LYS A 150 -24.32 -27.61 -7.56
CA LYS A 150 -24.36 -28.55 -8.69
C LYS A 150 -24.56 -27.80 -10.02
N GLY A 151 -23.61 -27.97 -10.95
CA GLY A 151 -23.59 -27.30 -12.27
C GLY A 151 -23.02 -25.87 -12.27
N ALA A 152 -23.07 -25.15 -11.15
CA ALA A 152 -22.54 -23.79 -11.04
C ALA A 152 -21.05 -23.76 -10.65
N GLY A 153 -20.59 -24.68 -9.80
CA GLY A 153 -19.20 -24.75 -9.34
C GLY A 153 -19.05 -24.36 -7.86
N THR A 154 -17.87 -23.85 -7.51
CA THR A 154 -17.54 -23.39 -6.15
C THR A 154 -18.11 -21.99 -5.94
N VAL A 155 -18.92 -21.81 -4.90
CA VAL A 155 -19.51 -20.54 -4.52
C VAL A 155 -19.00 -20.15 -3.13
N VAL A 156 -18.54 -18.91 -3.00
CA VAL A 156 -18.12 -18.32 -1.73
C VAL A 156 -19.08 -17.21 -1.34
N THR A 157 -19.29 -16.99 -0.04
CA THR A 157 -20.04 -15.83 0.47
C THR A 157 -19.19 -14.91 1.31
N GLY A 158 -19.53 -13.63 1.26
CA GLY A 158 -18.92 -12.59 2.08
C GLY A 158 -19.75 -11.32 2.09
N THR A 159 -19.32 -10.34 2.89
CA THR A 159 -19.89 -9.00 2.92
C THR A 159 -18.94 -8.04 2.20
N LEU A 160 -19.37 -7.52 1.05
CA LEU A 160 -18.62 -6.57 0.24
C LEU A 160 -18.66 -5.20 0.92
N GLY A 161 -17.59 -4.86 1.66
CA GLY A 161 -17.53 -3.62 2.44
C GLY A 161 -17.14 -2.36 1.63
N ALA A 162 -16.45 -2.52 0.51
CA ALA A 162 -16.04 -1.42 -0.37
C ALA A 162 -15.92 -1.89 -1.83
N GLY A 163 -16.02 -0.96 -2.77
CA GLY A 163 -15.88 -1.23 -4.19
C GLY A 163 -17.11 -1.83 -4.85
N ARG A 164 -16.87 -2.45 -6.01
CA ARG A 164 -17.87 -3.06 -6.89
C ARG A 164 -17.34 -4.38 -7.44
N LEU A 165 -18.22 -5.37 -7.56
CA LEU A 165 -17.95 -6.64 -8.24
C LEU A 165 -18.83 -6.75 -9.48
N ARG A 166 -18.27 -7.27 -10.57
CA ARG A 166 -18.96 -7.61 -11.82
C ARG A 166 -18.75 -9.07 -12.19
N THR A 167 -19.74 -9.65 -12.89
CA THR A 167 -19.56 -10.94 -13.55
C THR A 167 -18.49 -10.80 -14.62
N GLY A 168 -17.48 -11.69 -14.56
CA GLY A 168 -16.32 -11.67 -15.45
C GLY A 168 -15.06 -11.05 -14.86
N ASP A 169 -15.12 -10.38 -13.70
CA ASP A 169 -13.97 -9.78 -13.01
C ASP A 169 -12.88 -10.81 -12.67
N GLU A 170 -11.62 -10.37 -12.70
CA GLU A 170 -10.46 -11.14 -12.27
C GLU A 170 -9.93 -10.58 -10.92
N LEU A 171 -9.84 -11.47 -9.93
CA LEU A 171 -9.50 -11.14 -8.55
C LEU A 171 -8.32 -12.02 -8.10
N THR A 172 -7.54 -11.53 -7.13
CA THR A 172 -6.49 -12.31 -6.47
C THR A 172 -7.07 -13.08 -5.29
N LEU A 173 -6.62 -14.32 -5.09
CA LEU A 173 -6.98 -15.20 -3.99
C LEU A 173 -5.75 -16.06 -3.63
N GLY A 174 -5.18 -15.83 -2.45
CA GLY A 174 -3.82 -16.27 -2.14
C GLY A 174 -2.82 -15.72 -3.16
N ASP A 175 -1.93 -16.57 -3.65
CA ASP A 175 -0.98 -16.26 -4.73
C ASP A 175 -1.59 -16.40 -6.14
N GLY A 176 -2.85 -16.82 -6.25
CA GLY A 176 -3.52 -17.12 -7.52
C GLY A 176 -4.46 -16.02 -8.03
N THR A 177 -4.87 -16.15 -9.30
CA THR A 177 -5.95 -15.35 -9.90
C THR A 177 -7.18 -16.23 -10.08
N VAL A 178 -8.35 -15.71 -9.72
CA VAL A 178 -9.65 -16.35 -9.90
C VAL A 178 -10.58 -15.43 -10.67
N ARG A 179 -11.54 -16.01 -11.40
CA ARG A 179 -12.50 -15.25 -12.20
C ARG A 179 -13.93 -15.43 -11.71
N VAL A 180 -14.64 -14.32 -11.57
CA VAL A 180 -16.06 -14.28 -11.22
C VAL A 180 -16.88 -14.85 -12.38
N ARG A 181 -17.53 -16.01 -12.16
CA ARG A 181 -18.45 -16.65 -13.12
C ARG A 181 -19.87 -16.10 -13.03
N GLY A 182 -20.26 -15.56 -11.89
CA GLY A 182 -21.58 -14.98 -11.64
C GLY A 182 -21.72 -14.50 -10.20
N LEU A 183 -22.62 -13.57 -9.96
CA LEU A 183 -22.90 -12.98 -8.64
C LEU A 183 -24.36 -13.20 -8.25
N GLN A 184 -24.59 -13.42 -6.96
CA GLN A 184 -25.93 -13.34 -6.37
C GLN A 184 -25.93 -12.44 -5.14
N THR A 185 -27.03 -11.72 -4.95
CA THR A 185 -27.33 -11.00 -3.71
C THR A 185 -28.82 -11.13 -3.39
N MET A 186 -29.16 -11.27 -2.11
CA MET A 186 -30.56 -11.40 -1.65
C MET A 186 -31.39 -12.46 -2.41
N GLY A 187 -30.76 -13.61 -2.72
CA GLY A 187 -31.37 -14.71 -3.46
C GLY A 187 -31.57 -14.48 -4.97
N ARG A 188 -31.12 -13.34 -5.53
CA ARG A 188 -31.28 -12.97 -6.94
C ARG A 188 -29.93 -12.94 -7.65
N GLN A 189 -29.90 -13.33 -8.92
CA GLN A 189 -28.74 -13.16 -9.80
C GLN A 189 -28.49 -11.67 -10.06
N ALA A 190 -27.23 -11.29 -10.20
CA ALA A 190 -26.82 -9.94 -10.58
C ALA A 190 -25.59 -10.00 -11.50
N ASP A 191 -25.54 -9.09 -12.48
CA ASP A 191 -24.33 -8.88 -13.29
C ASP A 191 -23.30 -8.02 -12.56
N GLU A 192 -23.76 -7.22 -11.59
CA GLU A 192 -22.97 -6.24 -10.86
C GLU A 192 -23.52 -6.05 -9.43
N VAL A 193 -22.62 -5.91 -8.44
CA VAL A 193 -22.96 -5.66 -7.03
C VAL A 193 -22.04 -4.57 -6.48
N THR A 194 -22.61 -3.54 -5.86
CA THR A 194 -21.85 -2.46 -5.18
C THR A 194 -21.82 -2.73 -3.68
N ALA A 195 -20.77 -2.28 -3.00
CA ALA A 195 -20.79 -2.16 -1.54
C ALA A 195 -21.89 -1.18 -1.06
N VAL A 196 -22.37 -1.24 0.19
CA VAL A 196 -22.17 -2.37 1.12
C VAL A 196 -23.23 -3.44 0.84
N ALA A 197 -22.80 -4.67 0.51
CA ALA A 197 -23.74 -5.72 0.13
C ALA A 197 -23.29 -7.11 0.57
N ARG A 198 -24.27 -7.95 0.94
CA ARG A 198 -24.08 -9.38 1.10
C ARG A 198 -24.06 -10.04 -0.27
N VAL A 199 -22.97 -10.75 -0.61
CA VAL A 199 -22.77 -11.32 -1.95
C VAL A 199 -22.34 -12.78 -1.89
N ALA A 200 -22.89 -13.59 -2.78
CA ALA A 200 -22.39 -14.90 -3.15
C ALA A 200 -21.69 -14.80 -4.51
N VAL A 201 -20.43 -15.24 -4.57
CA VAL A 201 -19.57 -15.16 -5.75
C VAL A 201 -19.31 -16.57 -6.25
N ASN A 202 -19.74 -16.86 -7.48
CA ASN A 202 -19.41 -18.12 -8.15
C ASN A 202 -18.01 -18.00 -8.80
N LEU A 203 -17.08 -18.88 -8.43
CA LEU A 203 -15.69 -18.84 -8.87
C LEU A 203 -15.41 -19.88 -9.96
N ARG A 204 -14.71 -19.48 -11.01
CA ARG A 204 -14.24 -20.39 -12.07
C ARG A 204 -12.86 -20.95 -11.75
N GLY A 205 -12.75 -22.28 -11.74
CA GLY A 205 -11.47 -22.98 -11.74
C GLY A 205 -10.85 -23.26 -10.37
N THR A 206 -11.52 -22.87 -9.28
CA THR A 206 -11.04 -23.08 -7.91
C THR A 206 -11.82 -24.21 -7.23
N PRO A 207 -11.18 -25.34 -6.87
CA PRO A 207 -11.78 -26.35 -6.02
C PRO A 207 -12.28 -25.78 -4.68
N ARG A 208 -13.29 -26.43 -4.10
CA ARG A 208 -13.82 -26.06 -2.78
C ARG A 208 -12.77 -26.26 -1.68
N ASP A 209 -12.01 -27.35 -1.77
CA ASP A 209 -11.13 -27.81 -0.69
C ASP A 209 -9.83 -26.97 -0.58
N ASP A 210 -9.55 -26.15 -1.59
CA ASP A 210 -8.47 -25.15 -1.60
C ASP A 210 -8.88 -23.83 -0.90
N LEU A 211 -10.13 -23.72 -0.41
CA LEU A 211 -10.71 -22.50 0.15
C LEU A 211 -11.24 -22.69 1.57
N SER A 212 -10.95 -21.70 2.41
CA SER A 212 -11.30 -21.68 3.83
C SER A 212 -12.01 -20.38 4.23
N ARG A 213 -12.69 -20.42 5.38
CA ARG A 213 -13.15 -19.19 6.06
C ARG A 213 -11.92 -18.37 6.45
N GLY A 214 -11.96 -17.07 6.16
CA GLY A 214 -10.85 -16.15 6.42
C GLY A 214 -9.96 -15.87 5.21
N ASP A 215 -10.11 -16.62 4.12
CA ASP A 215 -9.55 -16.21 2.83
C ASP A 215 -10.24 -14.93 2.33
N ALA A 216 -9.63 -14.24 1.36
CA ALA A 216 -10.22 -13.04 0.78
C ALA A 216 -10.05 -12.98 -0.74
N LEU A 217 -11.10 -12.56 -1.44
CA LEU A 217 -11.02 -12.13 -2.83
C LEU A 217 -10.59 -10.65 -2.88
N LEU A 218 -9.55 -10.35 -3.65
CA LEU A 218 -8.87 -9.06 -3.63
C LEU A 218 -8.80 -8.44 -5.03
N THR A 219 -8.94 -7.12 -5.14
CA THR A 219 -8.49 -6.42 -6.37
C THR A 219 -6.98 -6.62 -6.54
N PRO A 220 -6.50 -7.12 -7.71
CA PRO A 220 -5.09 -7.43 -7.92
C PRO A 220 -4.14 -6.26 -7.64
N GLY A 221 -3.05 -6.54 -6.93
CA GLY A 221 -2.01 -5.55 -6.61
C GLY A 221 -2.43 -4.43 -5.63
N ARG A 222 -3.63 -4.48 -5.04
CA ARG A 222 -4.14 -3.42 -4.14
C ARG A 222 -4.09 -3.76 -2.65
N PHE A 223 -3.57 -4.93 -2.27
CA PHE A 223 -3.43 -5.37 -0.87
C PHE A 223 -2.09 -6.05 -0.67
N ARG A 224 -1.50 -5.88 0.52
CA ARG A 224 -0.25 -6.52 0.88
C ARG A 224 -0.50 -7.71 1.81
N PHE A 225 -0.05 -8.90 1.43
CA PHE A 225 0.05 -10.02 2.36
C PHE A 225 1.17 -9.75 3.37
N ALA A 226 0.81 -9.66 4.65
CA ALA A 226 1.73 -9.36 5.75
C ALA A 226 1.55 -10.38 6.88
N ASP A 227 2.66 -11.00 7.30
CA ASP A 227 2.78 -11.84 8.49
C ASP A 227 3.38 -11.08 9.68
N LEU A 228 3.98 -9.91 9.44
CA LEU A 228 4.60 -9.06 10.45
C LEU A 228 4.05 -7.64 10.34
N ILE A 229 3.37 -7.18 11.39
CA ILE A 229 2.71 -5.87 11.42
C ILE A 229 3.04 -5.12 12.71
N ASP A 230 3.19 -3.80 12.64
CA ASP A 230 3.15 -2.94 13.82
C ASP A 230 1.73 -2.38 13.97
N VAL A 231 1.22 -2.35 15.20
CA VAL A 231 -0.18 -2.02 15.53
C VAL A 231 -0.27 -1.12 16.76
N ARG A 232 -1.38 -0.39 16.85
CA ARG A 232 -1.93 0.14 18.11
C ARG A 232 -2.98 -0.82 18.63
N ILE A 233 -3.02 -1.00 19.95
CA ILE A 233 -4.02 -1.78 20.68
C ILE A 233 -4.71 -0.81 21.65
N ASP A 234 -6.04 -0.83 21.63
CA ASP A 234 -6.93 -0.05 22.49
C ASP A 234 -7.75 -1.03 23.35
N GLY A 235 -7.75 -0.86 24.67
CA GLY A 235 -8.21 -1.87 25.63
C GLY A 235 -7.15 -2.23 26.67
N ASP A 236 -6.87 -3.53 26.87
CA ASP A 236 -5.91 -4.00 27.88
C ASP A 236 -4.49 -3.44 27.63
N PRO A 237 -3.77 -3.01 28.69
CA PRO A 237 -2.40 -2.52 28.55
C PRO A 237 -1.48 -3.56 27.89
N VAL A 238 -0.74 -3.14 26.85
CA VAL A 238 0.06 -4.04 26.01
C VAL A 238 1.11 -4.85 26.80
N ALA A 239 1.60 -4.29 27.91
CA ALA A 239 2.52 -4.97 28.82
C ALA A 239 1.90 -6.13 29.64
N GLY A 240 0.57 -6.18 29.77
CA GLY A 240 -0.18 -7.23 30.47
C GLY A 240 -0.81 -8.29 29.55
N LEU A 241 -0.72 -8.11 28.23
CA LEU A 241 -1.25 -9.06 27.25
C LEU A 241 -0.46 -10.38 27.25
N PRO A 242 -1.10 -11.52 26.93
CA PRO A 242 -0.40 -12.78 26.72
C PRO A 242 0.58 -12.70 25.54
N ALA A 243 1.64 -13.51 25.55
CA ALA A 243 2.59 -13.56 24.43
C ALA A 243 1.98 -14.08 23.12
N GLN A 244 0.85 -14.80 23.21
CA GLN A 244 0.07 -15.30 22.08
C GLN A 244 -1.41 -14.97 22.28
N ALA A 245 -2.08 -14.52 21.22
CA ALA A 245 -3.51 -14.24 21.17
C ALA A 245 -4.06 -14.60 19.79
N THR A 246 -5.38 -14.50 19.60
CA THR A 246 -6.00 -14.63 18.28
C THR A 246 -6.34 -13.25 17.74
N LEU A 247 -5.84 -12.91 16.56
CA LEU A 247 -6.22 -11.71 15.82
C LEU A 247 -7.40 -12.05 14.89
N HIS A 248 -8.49 -11.29 15.02
CA HIS A 248 -9.68 -11.40 14.19
C HIS A 248 -9.75 -10.20 13.22
N VAL A 249 -9.78 -10.48 11.91
CA VAL A 249 -9.86 -9.46 10.84
C VAL A 249 -10.89 -9.90 9.80
N GLY A 250 -11.99 -9.17 9.64
CA GLY A 250 -13.08 -9.60 8.78
C GLY A 250 -13.59 -10.99 9.17
N ALA A 251 -13.51 -11.96 8.25
CA ALA A 251 -13.85 -13.37 8.53
C ALA A 251 -12.68 -14.23 9.03
N ALA A 252 -11.45 -13.69 9.06
CA ALA A 252 -10.24 -14.41 9.44
C ALA A 252 -10.02 -14.42 10.96
N ALA A 253 -9.50 -15.54 11.47
CA ALA A 253 -9.05 -15.70 12.85
C ALA A 253 -7.67 -16.36 12.84
N VAL A 254 -6.62 -15.58 13.15
CA VAL A 254 -5.22 -16.02 12.98
C VAL A 254 -4.46 -15.90 14.31
N PRO A 255 -3.79 -16.96 14.78
CA PRO A 255 -2.91 -16.87 15.94
C PRO A 255 -1.79 -15.86 15.70
N ALA A 256 -1.56 -14.98 16.67
CA ALA A 256 -0.58 -13.90 16.61
C ALA A 256 0.32 -13.92 17.85
N HIS A 257 1.63 -13.88 17.64
CA HIS A 257 2.60 -13.63 18.70
C HIS A 257 2.74 -12.12 18.91
N ILE A 258 2.50 -11.66 20.13
CA ILE A 258 2.57 -10.25 20.52
C ILE A 258 3.99 -9.93 21.01
N ARG A 259 4.55 -8.81 20.55
CA ARG A 259 5.77 -8.22 21.09
C ARG A 259 5.48 -6.76 21.46
N PRO A 260 5.36 -6.41 22.74
CA PRO A 260 5.24 -5.02 23.18
C PRO A 260 6.38 -4.15 22.64
N LEU A 261 6.07 -2.93 22.22
CA LEU A 261 7.03 -1.92 21.79
C LEU A 261 6.89 -0.64 22.62
N GLY A 262 5.66 -0.15 22.82
CA GLY A 262 5.29 0.98 23.65
C GLY A 262 4.17 0.65 24.63
N ALA A 263 3.46 1.67 25.11
CA ALA A 263 2.35 1.52 26.07
C ALA A 263 1.08 0.95 25.43
N ASP A 264 0.74 1.46 24.25
CA ASP A 264 -0.42 1.16 23.40
C ASP A 264 0.00 0.41 22.11
N THR A 265 1.29 0.18 21.90
CA THR A 265 1.85 -0.19 20.59
C THR A 265 2.64 -1.49 20.66
N ALA A 266 2.38 -2.38 19.71
CA ALA A 266 2.94 -3.72 19.63
C ALA A 266 3.38 -4.07 18.20
N ARG A 267 4.27 -5.06 18.09
CA ARG A 267 4.47 -5.82 16.86
C ARG A 267 3.77 -7.15 16.98
N LEU A 268 2.92 -7.48 16.01
CA LEU A 268 2.32 -8.80 15.88
C LEU A 268 3.07 -9.59 14.81
N ARG A 269 3.35 -10.86 15.09
CA ARG A 269 3.70 -11.85 14.06
C ARG A 269 2.60 -12.88 13.95
N LEU A 270 1.94 -12.92 12.81
CA LEU A 270 0.82 -13.80 12.49
C LEU A 270 1.34 -15.20 12.11
N ALA A 271 0.54 -16.24 12.38
CA ALA A 271 0.86 -17.60 11.96
C ALA A 271 0.85 -17.77 10.44
N HIS A 272 0.01 -17.01 9.73
CA HIS A 272 -0.10 -16.98 8.27
C HIS A 272 -0.26 -15.53 7.80
N PRO A 273 0.24 -15.14 6.61
CA PRO A 273 0.07 -13.79 6.08
C PRO A 273 -1.39 -13.43 5.83
N LEU A 274 -1.80 -12.20 6.14
CA LEU A 274 -3.13 -11.67 5.83
C LEU A 274 -3.04 -10.48 4.85
N PRO A 275 -4.01 -10.28 3.95
CA PRO A 275 -4.05 -9.15 3.02
C PRO A 275 -4.49 -7.86 3.74
N LEU A 276 -3.52 -7.16 4.32
CA LEU A 276 -3.70 -6.03 5.21
C LEU A 276 -3.27 -4.70 4.58
N ARG A 277 -3.78 -3.61 5.16
CA ARG A 277 -3.44 -2.21 4.90
C ARG A 277 -3.19 -1.45 6.20
N ILE A 278 -2.56 -0.29 6.09
CA ILE A 278 -2.50 0.69 7.16
C ILE A 278 -3.93 1.23 7.40
N GLY A 279 -4.33 1.31 8.66
CA GLY A 279 -5.68 1.72 9.08
C GLY A 279 -6.68 0.59 9.25
N ASP A 280 -6.32 -0.66 8.90
CA ASP A 280 -7.20 -1.81 9.13
C ASP A 280 -7.55 -1.95 10.61
N ARG A 281 -8.86 -2.09 10.89
CA ARG A 281 -9.39 -2.43 12.20
C ARG A 281 -9.50 -3.93 12.38
N ALA A 282 -9.16 -4.40 13.57
CA ALA A 282 -9.17 -5.80 13.94
C ALA A 282 -9.46 -5.94 15.44
N LEU A 283 -9.74 -7.16 15.88
CA LEU A 283 -10.00 -7.49 17.28
C LEU A 283 -8.94 -8.48 17.80
N LEU A 284 -8.42 -8.24 18.99
CA LEU A 284 -7.49 -9.14 19.68
C LEU A 284 -8.24 -9.90 20.79
N ARG A 285 -8.22 -11.23 20.73
CA ARG A 285 -8.88 -12.09 21.71
C ARG A 285 -7.86 -12.94 22.46
N ASP A 286 -7.94 -12.94 23.79
CA ASP A 286 -7.19 -13.88 24.63
C ASP A 286 -7.95 -15.23 24.64
N PRO A 287 -7.39 -16.31 24.06
CA PRO A 287 -8.05 -17.61 24.02
C PRO A 287 -8.11 -18.30 25.38
N GLY A 288 -7.23 -17.96 26.33
CA GLY A 288 -7.18 -18.53 27.67
C GLY A 288 -8.10 -17.83 28.68
N ARG A 289 -8.36 -16.52 28.49
CA ARG A 289 -9.37 -15.76 29.27
C ARG A 289 -10.74 -15.72 28.60
N HIS A 290 -10.86 -16.21 27.36
CA HIS A 290 -12.04 -16.11 26.50
C HIS A 290 -12.55 -14.68 26.24
N HIS A 291 -11.71 -13.66 26.48
CA HIS A 291 -12.07 -12.25 26.50
C HIS A 291 -11.51 -11.46 25.31
N VAL A 292 -12.19 -10.37 24.94
CA VAL A 292 -11.74 -9.38 23.95
C VAL A 292 -10.71 -8.46 24.62
N ALA A 293 -9.43 -8.74 24.41
CA ALA A 293 -8.33 -7.98 25.01
C ALA A 293 -8.20 -6.56 24.44
N GLY A 294 -8.69 -6.31 23.22
CA GLY A 294 -8.75 -4.96 22.68
C GLY A 294 -9.06 -4.85 21.19
N GLY A 295 -9.36 -3.62 20.78
CA GLY A 295 -9.37 -3.21 19.38
C GLY A 295 -7.95 -2.98 18.87
N VAL A 296 -7.71 -3.29 17.60
CA VAL A 296 -6.39 -3.20 16.96
C VAL A 296 -6.50 -2.29 15.74
N THR A 297 -5.57 -1.34 15.61
CA THR A 297 -5.37 -0.54 14.40
C THR A 297 -4.02 -0.89 13.79
N VAL A 298 -4.00 -1.33 12.54
CA VAL A 298 -2.75 -1.61 11.82
C VAL A 298 -2.04 -0.30 11.47
N LEU A 299 -0.81 -0.12 11.97
CA LEU A 299 0.00 1.08 11.73
C LEU A 299 0.99 0.86 10.58
N ASP A 300 1.57 -0.33 10.44
CA ASP A 300 2.52 -0.64 9.38
C ASP A 300 2.47 -2.13 8.98
N VAL A 301 2.27 -2.40 7.69
CA VAL A 301 2.21 -3.74 7.07
C VAL A 301 3.53 -4.20 6.43
N ALA A 302 4.58 -3.37 6.51
CA ALA A 302 5.95 -3.69 6.12
C ALA A 302 6.96 -3.07 7.10
N PRO A 303 6.90 -3.41 8.40
CA PRO A 303 7.66 -2.71 9.43
C PRO A 303 9.15 -3.11 9.43
N PRO A 304 10.08 -2.16 9.71
CA PRO A 304 11.52 -2.41 9.64
C PRO A 304 12.01 -3.39 10.70
N GLY A 305 13.06 -4.15 10.38
CA GLY A 305 13.65 -5.15 11.28
C GLY A 305 14.39 -4.54 12.48
N LEU A 306 14.00 -4.93 13.70
CA LEU A 306 14.55 -4.40 14.96
C LEU A 306 15.90 -5.06 15.33
N LYS A 307 16.94 -4.87 14.50
CA LYS A 307 18.23 -5.58 14.59
C LYS A 307 19.26 -4.98 15.57
N ARG A 308 19.17 -3.69 15.90
CA ARG A 308 20.18 -2.96 16.70
C ARG A 308 19.67 -2.68 18.12
N ARG A 309 20.57 -2.52 19.11
CA ARG A 309 20.23 -2.02 20.44
C ARG A 309 19.53 -0.65 20.30
N GLY A 310 18.45 -0.43 21.03
CA GLY A 310 17.63 0.78 20.95
C GLY A 310 16.62 0.82 19.78
N ALA A 311 16.72 -0.06 18.77
CA ALA A 311 15.82 -0.02 17.61
C ALA A 311 14.33 -0.19 17.98
N ALA A 312 14.03 -1.01 19.00
CA ALA A 312 12.66 -1.17 19.48
C ALA A 312 12.09 0.11 20.11
N ALA A 313 12.88 0.82 20.93
CA ALA A 313 12.48 2.08 21.55
C ALA A 313 12.33 3.21 20.52
N ALA A 314 13.27 3.32 19.58
CA ALA A 314 13.18 4.27 18.46
C ALA A 314 11.94 3.99 17.59
N ARG A 315 11.60 2.71 17.36
CA ARG A 315 10.37 2.35 16.65
C ARG A 315 9.11 2.67 17.45
N ALA A 316 9.09 2.41 18.77
CA ALA A 316 7.96 2.78 19.63
C ALA A 316 7.67 4.29 19.57
N ALA A 317 8.71 5.13 19.69
CA ALA A 317 8.61 6.57 19.56
C ALA A 317 8.18 7.05 18.15
N GLN A 318 8.36 6.23 17.11
CA GLN A 318 7.82 6.49 15.78
C GLN A 318 6.32 6.13 15.73
N LEU A 319 5.92 4.97 16.28
CA LEU A 319 4.54 4.48 16.26
C LEU A 319 3.57 5.39 17.03
N THR A 320 4.01 6.07 18.10
CA THR A 320 3.19 7.06 18.82
C THR A 320 2.76 8.26 17.96
N THR A 321 3.51 8.57 16.88
CA THR A 321 3.16 9.66 15.94
C THR A 321 2.26 9.20 14.79
N MET A 322 1.91 7.92 14.73
CA MET A 322 1.10 7.33 13.66
C MET A 322 -0.36 7.21 14.13
N ASP A 323 -1.27 7.86 13.42
CA ASP A 323 -2.73 7.89 13.66
C ASP A 323 -3.48 6.74 12.97
N GLY A 324 -2.78 5.88 12.23
CA GLY A 324 -3.38 4.80 11.42
C GLY A 324 -3.92 5.26 10.06
N HIS A 325 -3.79 6.54 9.70
CA HIS A 325 -4.28 7.06 8.42
C HIS A 325 -3.12 7.18 7.43
N PRO A 326 -3.07 6.36 6.35
CA PRO A 326 -1.94 6.38 5.43
C PRO A 326 -1.95 7.65 4.56
N SER A 327 -0.88 8.45 4.63
CA SER A 327 -0.64 9.58 3.72
C SER A 327 0.68 9.38 2.97
N LEU A 328 0.72 9.81 1.70
CA LEU A 328 1.89 9.66 0.85
C LEU A 328 3.13 10.36 1.43
N ARG A 329 2.97 11.57 1.97
CA ARG A 329 4.05 12.32 2.61
C ARG A 329 4.57 11.58 3.85
N SER A 330 3.67 11.20 4.76
CA SER A 330 4.04 10.55 6.02
C SER A 330 4.71 9.19 5.80
N GLU A 331 4.25 8.40 4.84
CA GLU A 331 4.90 7.12 4.49
C GLU A 331 6.26 7.33 3.81
N LEU A 332 6.42 8.32 2.94
CA LEU A 332 7.71 8.61 2.32
C LEU A 332 8.74 9.10 3.34
N THR A 333 8.40 10.03 4.24
CA THR A 333 9.34 10.47 5.29
C THR A 333 9.76 9.33 6.22
N ARG A 334 8.91 8.31 6.42
CA ARG A 334 9.25 7.10 7.20
C ARG A 334 10.09 6.07 6.44
N ARG A 335 9.80 5.85 5.14
CA ARG A 335 10.41 4.80 4.31
C ARG A 335 11.60 5.29 3.47
N LEU A 336 11.74 6.61 3.35
CA LEU A 336 12.66 7.37 2.49
C LEU A 336 12.42 7.19 0.98
N LEU A 337 12.14 5.97 0.53
CA LEU A 337 11.80 5.63 -0.86
C LEU A 337 10.82 4.44 -0.92
N ALA A 338 9.93 4.43 -1.91
CA ALA A 338 9.00 3.32 -2.15
C ALA A 338 8.53 3.27 -3.60
N ARG A 339 8.02 2.11 -4.04
CA ARG A 339 7.23 1.99 -5.27
C ARG A 339 5.82 2.53 -5.03
N GLY A 340 5.21 3.17 -6.02
CA GLY A 340 3.80 3.52 -5.99
C GLY A 340 2.90 2.28 -5.87
N ALA A 341 3.24 1.19 -6.55
CA ALA A 341 2.54 -0.09 -6.40
C ALA A 341 2.55 -0.60 -4.95
N ASP A 342 3.70 -0.54 -4.25
CA ASP A 342 3.81 -0.93 -2.84
C ASP A 342 2.95 0.00 -1.94
N LEU A 343 3.04 1.32 -2.14
CA LEU A 343 2.26 2.31 -1.38
C LEU A 343 0.75 2.10 -1.58
N ALA A 344 0.29 1.90 -2.81
CA ALA A 344 -1.11 1.60 -3.13
C ALA A 344 -1.59 0.27 -2.52
N ALA A 345 -0.71 -0.74 -2.43
CA ALA A 345 -1.00 -2.01 -1.76
C ALA A 345 -1.10 -1.87 -0.23
N MET A 346 -0.39 -0.91 0.37
CA MET A 346 -0.50 -0.54 1.79
C MET A 346 -1.73 0.31 2.12
N GLY A 347 -2.47 0.77 1.11
CA GLY A 347 -3.64 1.64 1.27
C GLY A 347 -3.37 3.14 1.15
N VAL A 348 -2.16 3.55 0.76
CA VAL A 348 -1.80 4.96 0.60
C VAL A 348 -2.53 5.55 -0.63
N PRO A 349 -3.27 6.67 -0.48
CA PRO A 349 -3.80 7.40 -1.63
C PRO A 349 -2.65 7.96 -2.46
N LEU A 350 -2.63 7.62 -3.75
CA LEU A 350 -1.71 8.19 -4.73
C LEU A 350 -2.45 9.20 -5.61
N PRO A 351 -1.82 10.33 -5.98
CA PRO A 351 -2.43 11.27 -6.92
C PRO A 351 -2.66 10.59 -8.27
N THR A 352 -3.85 10.77 -8.82
CA THR A 352 -4.20 10.24 -10.14
C THR A 352 -3.47 11.04 -11.23
N PRO A 353 -3.14 10.46 -12.41
CA PRO A 353 -2.51 11.21 -13.49
C PRO A 353 -3.33 12.45 -13.93
N ALA A 354 -4.65 12.42 -13.73
CA ALA A 354 -5.58 13.52 -13.98
C ALA A 354 -5.40 14.72 -13.04
N ASP A 355 -4.77 14.56 -11.87
CA ASP A 355 -4.47 15.65 -10.92
C ASP A 355 -3.22 16.47 -11.33
N SER A 356 -2.96 16.49 -12.64
CA SER A 356 -1.93 17.30 -13.26
C SER A 356 -2.54 18.62 -13.72
N PRO A 357 -2.19 19.78 -13.13
CA PRO A 357 -2.59 21.05 -13.73
C PRO A 357 -1.97 21.10 -15.12
N THR A 358 -2.81 21.32 -16.12
CA THR A 358 -2.44 21.37 -17.53
C THR A 358 -1.22 22.26 -17.71
N GLU A 359 -0.17 21.78 -18.39
CA GLU A 359 0.97 22.63 -18.74
C GLU A 359 0.46 23.82 -19.55
N THR A 360 0.52 25.02 -18.96
CA THR A 360 0.21 26.25 -19.66
C THR A 360 1.18 26.39 -20.83
N PRO A 361 0.71 26.41 -22.09
CA PRO A 361 1.60 26.47 -23.24
C PRO A 361 2.40 27.77 -23.19
N ALA A 362 3.73 27.64 -23.34
CA ALA A 362 4.66 28.75 -23.16
C ALA A 362 4.31 29.95 -24.05
N THR A 363 4.00 31.09 -23.42
CA THR A 363 3.72 32.35 -24.10
C THR A 363 4.94 32.79 -24.90
N LYS A 364 4.84 32.80 -26.24
CA LYS A 364 5.88 33.38 -27.09
C LYS A 364 5.99 34.88 -26.81
N ALA A 365 7.11 35.30 -26.25
CA ALA A 365 7.47 36.71 -26.21
C ALA A 365 7.73 37.20 -27.65
N SER A 366 6.98 38.22 -28.09
CA SER A 366 7.26 38.98 -29.30
C SER A 366 7.70 40.39 -28.91
N ALA A 367 8.79 40.86 -29.53
CA ALA A 367 9.36 42.16 -29.23
C ALA A 367 8.55 43.34 -29.81
N THR A 368 8.84 44.52 -29.25
CA THR A 368 8.21 45.84 -29.46
C THR A 368 8.43 46.48 -30.83
N ALA A 369 7.43 47.25 -31.33
CA ALA A 369 7.63 48.55 -31.99
C ALA A 369 6.31 49.35 -32.21
N GLY A 370 6.31 50.65 -31.87
CA GLY A 370 5.58 51.73 -32.58
C GLY A 370 4.08 51.96 -32.33
N PRO A 371 3.62 53.19 -31.95
CA PRO A 371 2.20 53.50 -31.75
C PRO A 371 1.51 54.38 -32.83
N ALA A 372 0.19 54.16 -32.99
CA ALA A 372 -0.85 55.10 -33.48
C ALA A 372 -0.86 55.52 -34.98
N PRO A 373 -1.95 56.13 -35.53
CA PRO A 373 -3.27 56.46 -34.94
C PRO A 373 -4.53 56.04 -35.77
N ARG A 374 -5.71 56.31 -35.16
CA ARG A 374 -7.10 56.39 -35.66
C ARG A 374 -7.38 56.39 -37.19
N GLY A 375 -8.43 55.66 -37.61
CA GLY A 375 -9.14 55.87 -38.88
C GLY A 375 -10.50 55.15 -39.01
N LEU A 376 -11.57 55.94 -39.15
CA LEU A 376 -12.91 55.69 -39.74
C LEU A 376 -13.62 54.30 -39.72
N MET A 377 -14.85 54.31 -39.18
CA MET A 377 -16.04 53.60 -39.71
C MET A 377 -16.35 54.06 -41.15
N PRO A 378 -16.97 53.26 -42.06
CA PRO A 378 -18.43 53.02 -41.98
C PRO A 378 -19.04 51.74 -42.64
N THR A 379 -20.31 51.47 -42.29
CA THR A 379 -21.43 50.87 -43.08
C THR A 379 -21.35 49.43 -43.65
N GLY A 380 -22.47 48.69 -43.52
CA GLY A 380 -22.72 47.34 -44.10
C GLY A 380 -23.23 47.37 -45.56
N PRO A 381 -24.15 46.49 -46.02
CA PRO A 381 -24.96 45.49 -45.32
C PRO A 381 -24.92 44.06 -45.93
N ALA A 382 -25.92 43.22 -45.59
CA ALA A 382 -26.12 41.81 -45.91
C ALA A 382 -26.10 41.38 -47.40
N VAL A 383 -25.88 40.06 -47.64
CA VAL A 383 -26.68 39.22 -48.57
C VAL A 383 -26.47 37.71 -48.32
N THR A 384 -27.45 36.90 -48.74
CA THR A 384 -27.60 35.45 -48.54
C THR A 384 -27.14 34.59 -49.72
N THR A 385 -26.78 33.32 -49.47
CA THR A 385 -27.01 32.10 -50.32
C THR A 385 -26.57 30.87 -49.51
N ARG A 386 -27.43 29.92 -49.12
CA ARG A 386 -27.96 28.76 -49.89
C ARG A 386 -26.89 27.90 -50.57
N GLY A 387 -26.85 26.62 -50.18
CA GLY A 387 -26.02 25.57 -50.76
C GLY A 387 -26.25 24.23 -50.03
N ASP A 388 -27.26 23.48 -50.46
CA ASP A 388 -27.54 22.13 -49.94
C ASP A 388 -26.44 21.13 -50.34
N THR A 389 -26.16 20.13 -49.50
CA THR A 389 -26.50 18.72 -49.78
C THR A 389 -25.95 17.76 -48.72
N THR A 390 -26.84 16.92 -48.19
CA THR A 390 -26.49 15.65 -47.51
C THR A 390 -26.48 14.52 -48.56
N PRO A 391 -25.96 13.32 -48.25
CA PRO A 391 -26.91 12.31 -47.75
C PRO A 391 -26.38 11.41 -46.63
N ALA A 392 -27.25 11.13 -45.66
CA ALA A 392 -27.06 10.06 -44.70
C ALA A 392 -27.41 8.69 -45.32
N ARG A 393 -26.87 7.60 -44.75
CA ARG A 393 -27.24 6.23 -45.13
C ARG A 393 -27.83 5.48 -43.93
N ALA A 394 -29.10 5.13 -44.03
CA ALA A 394 -29.81 4.31 -43.04
C ALA A 394 -29.51 2.80 -43.20
N ALA A 395 -29.62 2.05 -42.11
CA ALA A 395 -29.70 0.59 -42.10
C ALA A 395 -31.10 0.14 -41.64
N ARG A 396 -31.54 -1.02 -42.12
CA ARG A 396 -32.97 -1.40 -42.17
C ARG A 396 -33.46 -2.14 -40.92
N ALA A 397 -34.73 -1.91 -40.58
CA ALA A 397 -35.53 -2.82 -39.77
C ALA A 397 -36.00 -4.03 -40.60
N GLY A 398 -36.20 -5.18 -39.93
CA GLY A 398 -36.86 -6.37 -40.47
C GLY A 398 -37.87 -6.91 -39.46
N THR A 399 -38.97 -7.49 -39.95
CA THR A 399 -40.17 -7.81 -39.16
C THR A 399 -40.54 -9.29 -39.21
N ALA A 400 -41.38 -9.69 -38.25
CA ALA A 400 -42.20 -10.91 -38.15
C ALA A 400 -41.57 -12.15 -37.47
N PRO A 401 -42.38 -13.08 -36.92
CA PRO A 401 -43.84 -13.02 -36.70
C PRO A 401 -44.27 -13.07 -35.21
N ALA A 402 -45.54 -12.78 -34.94
CA ALA A 402 -46.15 -12.98 -33.63
C ALA A 402 -46.56 -14.45 -33.43
N GLY A 403 -46.31 -14.99 -32.23
CA GLY A 403 -46.77 -16.32 -31.80
C GLY A 403 -47.52 -16.21 -30.47
N THR A 404 -48.77 -16.65 -30.45
CA THR A 404 -49.64 -16.62 -29.26
C THR A 404 -49.56 -17.93 -28.49
N ALA A 405 -49.28 -17.89 -27.18
CA ALA A 405 -49.33 -19.03 -26.27
C ALA A 405 -49.79 -18.56 -24.87
N PRO A 406 -50.40 -19.43 -24.05
CA PRO A 406 -51.56 -19.03 -23.26
C PRO A 406 -51.27 -18.43 -21.88
N ALA A 407 -52.25 -17.68 -21.37
CA ALA A 407 -52.33 -17.30 -19.97
C ALA A 407 -52.57 -18.54 -19.10
N GLY A 408 -51.59 -18.90 -18.28
CA GLY A 408 -51.72 -19.94 -17.25
C GLY A 408 -51.79 -19.31 -15.87
N THR A 409 -52.97 -19.37 -15.23
CA THR A 409 -53.17 -18.92 -13.85
C THR A 409 -52.49 -19.88 -12.89
N ALA A 410 -51.42 -19.46 -12.21
CA ALA A 410 -50.80 -20.26 -11.15
C ALA A 410 -51.61 -20.11 -9.84
N PRO A 411 -51.99 -21.21 -9.16
CA PRO A 411 -52.81 -21.13 -7.95
C PRO A 411 -51.99 -20.68 -6.74
N ALA A 412 -52.65 -20.01 -5.80
CA ALA A 412 -52.07 -19.68 -4.50
C ALA A 412 -51.82 -20.97 -3.70
N GLY A 413 -50.54 -21.30 -3.47
CA GLY A 413 -50.13 -22.43 -2.66
C GLY A 413 -49.95 -22.04 -1.19
N THR A 414 -50.92 -22.40 -0.34
CA THR A 414 -50.82 -22.25 1.11
C THR A 414 -49.75 -23.20 1.65
N ALA A 415 -48.74 -22.67 2.36
CA ALA A 415 -47.73 -23.51 3.02
C ALA A 415 -48.33 -24.15 4.29
N PRO A 416 -48.31 -25.49 4.45
CA PRO A 416 -48.74 -26.13 5.69
C PRO A 416 -47.65 -26.02 6.76
N ALA A 417 -48.07 -25.84 8.02
CA ALA A 417 -47.16 -25.85 9.16
C ALA A 417 -46.52 -27.24 9.36
N GLY A 418 -45.20 -27.31 9.30
CA GLY A 418 -44.43 -28.53 9.60
C GLY A 418 -44.00 -28.56 11.07
N GLY A 419 -44.57 -29.49 11.85
CA GLY A 419 -44.17 -29.71 13.24
C GLY A 419 -42.76 -30.30 13.38
N ALA A 420 -42.09 -29.99 14.49
CA ALA A 420 -40.76 -30.53 14.79
C ALA A 420 -40.82 -32.02 15.16
N PRO A 421 -39.94 -32.88 14.59
CA PRO A 421 -39.73 -34.23 15.10
C PRO A 421 -38.82 -34.21 16.32
N ALA A 422 -39.26 -34.83 17.42
CA ALA A 422 -38.43 -35.03 18.60
C ALA A 422 -37.32 -36.06 18.32
N GLY A 423 -36.06 -35.64 18.36
CA GLY A 423 -34.89 -36.50 18.19
C GLY A 423 -34.41 -37.08 19.52
N ILE A 424 -34.59 -38.39 19.70
CA ILE A 424 -34.04 -39.15 20.85
C ILE A 424 -32.52 -39.22 20.70
N GLY A 425 -31.78 -38.74 21.72
CA GLY A 425 -30.32 -38.85 21.74
C GLY A 425 -29.86 -40.27 22.11
N PRO A 426 -28.89 -40.87 21.39
CA PRO A 426 -28.29 -42.13 21.81
C PRO A 426 -27.22 -41.88 22.89
N ALA A 427 -27.36 -42.54 24.03
CA ALA A 427 -26.26 -42.69 24.98
C ALA A 427 -25.18 -43.60 24.36
N GLY A 428 -23.94 -43.13 24.31
CA GLY A 428 -22.78 -43.88 23.80
C GLY A 428 -21.69 -43.98 24.86
N THR A 429 -21.39 -45.20 25.30
CA THR A 429 -20.44 -45.51 26.36
C THR A 429 -18.99 -45.27 25.95
N ALA A 430 -18.15 -44.89 26.93
CA ALA A 430 -16.71 -44.80 26.75
C ALA A 430 -16.09 -46.21 26.53
N GLY A 431 -15.39 -46.38 25.41
CA GLY A 431 -14.55 -47.55 25.14
C GLY A 431 -13.08 -47.16 25.10
N GLY A 432 -12.26 -47.70 26.00
CA GLY A 432 -10.80 -47.57 25.93
C GLY A 432 -10.22 -48.48 24.86
N GLY A 433 -9.20 -48.01 24.13
CA GLY A 433 -8.56 -48.77 23.05
C GLY A 433 -7.16 -48.25 22.74
N ALA A 434 -6.17 -49.12 22.90
CA ALA A 434 -4.73 -48.83 22.85
C ALA A 434 -4.21 -48.12 21.58
N ALA A 435 -3.17 -47.31 21.76
CA ALA A 435 -2.34 -46.81 20.67
C ALA A 435 -1.36 -47.90 20.16
N PRO A 436 -1.15 -48.05 18.85
CA PRO A 436 -0.04 -48.81 18.29
C PRO A 436 1.23 -47.95 18.19
N GLY A 437 2.37 -48.52 18.57
CA GLY A 437 3.69 -47.88 18.45
C GLY A 437 4.47 -48.34 17.20
N GLY A 438 5.55 -47.63 16.89
CA GLY A 438 6.50 -47.92 15.81
C GLY A 438 6.37 -46.96 14.62
N THR A 439 7.43 -46.49 13.98
CA THR A 439 8.88 -46.77 14.16
C THR A 439 9.70 -45.51 13.90
N GLY A 440 10.79 -45.31 14.64
CA GLY A 440 11.71 -44.20 14.42
C GLY A 440 12.67 -44.46 13.25
N ARG A 441 12.94 -43.44 12.42
CA ARG A 441 14.07 -43.44 11.48
C ARG A 441 15.15 -42.48 11.97
N SER A 442 16.39 -42.96 11.91
CA SER A 442 17.58 -42.20 12.28
C SER A 442 17.96 -41.18 11.21
N GLY A 443 18.43 -40.02 11.65
CA GLY A 443 19.07 -39.00 10.82
C GLY A 443 20.22 -38.39 11.60
N THR A 444 21.45 -38.63 11.16
CA THR A 444 22.68 -38.22 11.85
C THR A 444 23.03 -36.76 11.58
N THR A 445 23.64 -36.09 12.56
CA THR A 445 24.39 -34.84 12.34
C THR A 445 25.60 -34.80 13.27
N PRO A 446 26.83 -34.47 12.81
CA PRO A 446 28.05 -34.63 13.63
C PRO A 446 28.28 -33.45 14.58
N GLY A 447 28.67 -33.74 15.82
CA GLY A 447 28.80 -32.75 16.88
C GLY A 447 30.09 -31.94 16.92
N ARG A 448 30.21 -31.14 17.99
CA ARG A 448 31.45 -30.98 18.76
C ARG A 448 31.20 -30.34 20.14
N THR A 449 31.72 -31.00 21.19
CA THR A 449 32.29 -30.44 22.46
C THR A 449 31.53 -29.34 23.24
N GLY A 450 31.29 -29.43 24.54
CA GLY A 450 31.69 -30.41 25.56
C GLY A 450 31.89 -29.76 26.95
N ARG A 451 31.95 -30.59 28.02
CA ARG A 451 31.93 -30.25 29.48
C ARG A 451 30.53 -29.92 30.05
N GLY A 452 30.12 -30.46 31.21
CA GLY A 452 30.74 -31.52 32.01
C GLY A 452 30.18 -31.61 33.43
N GLY A 453 30.00 -32.85 33.94
CA GLY A 453 29.56 -33.17 35.31
C GLY A 453 28.06 -32.94 35.59
N THR A 454 27.39 -33.68 36.48
CA THR A 454 27.67 -35.02 37.05
C THR A 454 26.34 -35.53 37.61
N ALA A 455 26.07 -36.84 37.55
CA ALA A 455 24.79 -37.40 37.99
C ALA A 455 24.69 -37.56 39.53
N LEU A 456 23.45 -37.59 40.01
CA LEU A 456 22.84 -38.37 41.13
C LEU A 456 21.41 -37.79 41.29
N GLY A 457 20.30 -38.52 41.36
CA GLY A 457 20.09 -39.94 41.64
C GLY A 457 19.26 -40.08 42.93
N GLY A 458 17.93 -40.22 42.85
CA GLY A 458 17.09 -40.33 44.06
C GLY A 458 15.59 -40.16 43.80
N ALA A 459 14.80 -41.06 44.37
CA ALA A 459 13.39 -41.31 44.08
C ALA A 459 12.33 -40.33 44.67
N VAL A 460 11.15 -40.37 44.04
CA VAL A 460 9.76 -40.18 44.54
C VAL A 460 9.47 -40.60 46.01
N PRO A 461 8.30 -40.28 46.65
CA PRO A 461 7.08 -39.61 46.12
C PRO A 461 6.41 -38.52 47.02
N ALA A 462 5.33 -37.96 46.47
CA ALA A 462 4.10 -37.40 47.06
C ALA A 462 3.94 -37.20 48.60
N GLY A 463 3.37 -36.05 48.97
CA GLY A 463 2.77 -35.81 50.29
C GLY A 463 2.02 -34.47 50.37
N THR A 464 0.69 -34.49 50.21
CA THR A 464 -0.18 -33.32 50.44
C THR A 464 -0.37 -33.05 51.93
N ALA A 465 -0.19 -31.80 52.36
CA ALA A 465 -0.73 -31.31 53.63
C ALA A 465 -1.25 -29.88 53.50
N ARG A 466 -2.51 -29.68 53.88
CA ARG A 466 -3.08 -28.35 54.17
C ARG A 466 -2.60 -27.90 55.56
N GLY A 467 -2.57 -26.58 55.78
CA GLY A 467 -3.00 -26.02 57.06
C GLY A 467 -2.13 -24.92 57.67
N GLY A 468 -2.81 -23.92 58.23
CA GLY A 468 -2.34 -23.21 59.42
C GLY A 468 -1.46 -21.98 59.17
N ALA A 469 -2.08 -20.80 59.11
CA ALA A 469 -1.40 -19.56 59.42
C ALA A 469 -1.28 -19.38 60.94
N VAL A 470 -0.14 -18.88 61.43
CA VAL A 470 0.03 -18.17 62.71
C VAL A 470 1.28 -17.26 62.63
N PRO A 471 1.49 -16.28 63.53
CA PRO A 471 2.06 -14.98 63.16
C PRO A 471 3.39 -14.66 63.87
N GLY A 472 3.92 -13.45 63.70
CA GLY A 472 5.00 -12.94 64.55
C GLY A 472 5.42 -11.50 64.25
N GLY A 473 5.37 -10.62 65.26
CA GLY A 473 6.32 -9.50 65.37
C GLY A 473 7.69 -10.01 65.87
N THR A 474 8.67 -9.18 66.23
CA THR A 474 8.59 -7.79 66.71
C THR A 474 9.95 -7.05 66.57
N GLY A 475 9.91 -5.72 66.32
CA GLY A 475 10.93 -4.73 66.74
C GLY A 475 12.37 -4.78 66.17
N ARG A 476 13.20 -3.71 66.30
CA ARG A 476 12.92 -2.30 66.66
C ARG A 476 14.13 -1.40 66.35
N GLY A 477 13.90 -0.09 66.15
CA GLY A 477 14.88 0.98 65.94
C GLY A 477 14.66 1.66 64.58
N GLY A 478 14.11 2.86 64.43
CA GLY A 478 14.41 4.14 65.08
C GLY A 478 15.09 5.02 64.01
N THR A 479 14.69 6.25 63.67
CA THR A 479 13.85 7.28 64.34
C THR A 479 13.03 8.11 63.32
N ALA A 480 11.92 8.70 63.77
CA ALA A 480 11.12 9.72 63.06
C ALA A 480 11.72 11.15 63.31
N PRO A 481 11.12 12.29 62.90
CA PRO A 481 9.86 12.55 62.14
C PRO A 481 10.15 13.26 60.78
N ASP A 482 9.23 13.84 60.00
CA ASP A 482 7.75 14.00 60.00
C ASP A 482 7.29 14.10 58.51
N GLY A 483 6.03 14.30 58.09
CA GLY A 483 4.73 14.46 58.75
C GLY A 483 3.63 14.69 57.68
N ALA A 484 2.35 14.71 58.10
CA ALA A 484 1.15 14.99 57.29
C ALA A 484 0.72 13.95 56.21
N ALA A 485 -0.36 13.25 56.57
CA ALA A 485 -1.34 12.60 55.70
C ALA A 485 -2.75 13.06 56.18
N PRO A 486 -3.91 12.67 55.60
CA PRO A 486 -4.29 12.41 54.21
C PRO A 486 -5.66 13.08 53.85
N ALA A 487 -6.34 12.56 52.81
CA ALA A 487 -7.76 12.77 52.43
C ALA A 487 -8.12 14.14 51.82
N GLY A 488 -9.18 14.26 51.00
CA GLY A 488 -10.13 13.26 50.48
C GLY A 488 -10.85 13.79 49.23
N GLY A 489 -11.53 12.92 48.47
CA GLY A 489 -12.08 13.29 47.15
C GLY A 489 -13.41 14.03 47.17
N ALA A 490 -13.75 14.68 46.04
CA ALA A 490 -15.11 15.12 45.71
C ALA A 490 -15.31 15.14 44.17
N ARG A 491 -16.57 15.07 43.74
CA ARG A 491 -17.01 14.93 42.33
C ARG A 491 -17.35 16.28 41.69
N GLY A 492 -17.25 16.32 40.36
CA GLY A 492 -18.25 16.94 39.47
C GLY A 492 -18.21 18.46 39.27
N GLY A 493 -18.36 18.91 38.02
CA GLY A 493 -18.52 20.32 37.68
C GLY A 493 -18.36 20.61 36.19
N THR A 494 -19.44 20.53 35.42
CA THR A 494 -19.50 21.08 34.05
C THR A 494 -19.49 22.61 34.07
N PRO A 495 -18.71 23.30 33.21
CA PRO A 495 -18.88 24.74 33.01
C PRO A 495 -20.15 25.00 32.18
N ARG A 496 -21.17 25.61 32.80
CA ARG A 496 -22.30 26.22 32.09
C ARG A 496 -21.82 27.46 31.33
N GLY A 497 -22.45 27.74 30.19
CA GLY A 497 -22.13 28.90 29.36
C GLY A 497 -22.41 30.23 30.07
N GLY A 498 -21.51 31.20 29.88
CA GLY A 498 -21.73 32.61 30.18
C GLY A 498 -21.99 33.38 28.89
N ALA A 499 -23.12 34.08 28.81
CA ALA A 499 -23.35 35.07 27.77
C ALA A 499 -22.53 36.34 28.06
N VAL A 500 -21.96 36.94 27.01
CA VAL A 500 -21.25 38.23 27.06
C VAL A 500 -21.97 39.19 26.10
N PRO A 501 -22.28 40.44 26.49
CA PRO A 501 -23.21 41.28 25.74
C PRO A 501 -22.59 41.92 24.49
N GLY A 502 -23.46 42.26 23.53
CA GLY A 502 -23.05 42.88 22.28
C GLY A 502 -22.46 44.28 22.46
N GLY A 503 -21.30 44.51 21.85
CA GLY A 503 -20.66 45.82 21.73
C GLY A 503 -20.33 46.12 20.27
N THR A 504 -20.87 47.21 19.74
CA THR A 504 -20.59 47.67 18.36
C THR A 504 -19.19 48.27 18.27
N GLY A 505 -18.23 47.55 17.68
CA GLY A 505 -16.86 47.99 17.42
C GLY A 505 -16.55 48.06 15.93
N ARG A 506 -15.88 49.13 15.49
CA ARG A 506 -15.59 49.42 14.07
C ARG A 506 -14.69 48.35 13.42
N GLY A 507 -14.94 48.08 12.14
CA GLY A 507 -14.15 47.14 11.36
C GLY A 507 -12.71 47.59 11.17
N GLY A 508 -11.77 46.71 11.52
CA GLY A 508 -10.43 46.67 10.97
C GLY A 508 -10.26 45.35 10.24
N ALA A 509 -9.88 45.39 8.96
CA ALA A 509 -9.61 44.17 8.20
C ALA A 509 -8.32 43.52 8.75
N ALA A 510 -8.46 42.43 9.50
CA ALA A 510 -7.33 41.54 9.74
C ALA A 510 -6.86 40.99 8.39
N PRO A 511 -5.55 40.99 8.07
CA PRO A 511 -5.07 40.32 6.88
C PRO A 511 -5.41 38.84 7.02
N GLY A 512 -6.22 38.33 6.10
CA GLY A 512 -6.57 36.92 6.06
C GLY A 512 -5.29 36.12 5.99
N GLY A 513 -4.93 35.43 7.08
CA GLY A 513 -3.82 34.50 7.09
C GLY A 513 -4.11 33.44 6.05
N ALA A 514 -3.43 33.52 4.91
CA ALA A 514 -3.49 32.46 3.92
C ALA A 514 -3.03 31.19 4.63
N VAL A 515 -3.96 30.26 4.83
CA VAL A 515 -3.62 28.89 5.21
C VAL A 515 -2.57 28.46 4.18
N PRO A 516 -1.33 28.14 4.60
CA PRO A 516 -0.27 27.85 3.66
C PRO A 516 -0.76 26.72 2.77
N ALA A 517 -0.91 27.01 1.47
CA ALA A 517 -1.49 26.07 0.51
C ALA A 517 -0.75 24.75 0.65
N GLU A 518 -1.49 23.67 0.92
CA GLU A 518 -0.85 22.42 1.29
C GLU A 518 0.14 22.03 0.19
N PRO A 519 1.42 21.80 0.50
CA PRO A 519 2.42 21.57 -0.53
C PRO A 519 1.97 20.42 -1.42
N ALA A 520 2.11 20.60 -2.74
CA ALA A 520 1.57 19.68 -3.74
C ALA A 520 1.94 18.21 -3.43
N PRO A 521 1.04 17.25 -3.69
CA PRO A 521 1.29 15.85 -3.35
C PRO A 521 2.56 15.35 -4.03
N PRO A 522 3.41 14.57 -3.32
CA PRO A 522 4.61 14.00 -3.91
C PRO A 522 4.31 13.27 -5.22
N ARG A 523 5.13 13.49 -6.24
CA ARG A 523 5.03 12.84 -7.55
C ARG A 523 6.12 11.79 -7.70
N PRO A 524 5.93 10.76 -8.56
CA PRO A 524 6.99 9.81 -8.84
C PRO A 524 8.17 10.54 -9.49
N VAL A 525 9.37 10.25 -9.00
CA VAL A 525 10.61 10.91 -9.43
C VAL A 525 11.16 10.25 -10.70
N VAL A 526 10.95 8.93 -10.85
CA VAL A 526 11.26 8.19 -12.08
C VAL A 526 10.47 6.88 -12.14
N GLY A 527 9.74 6.64 -13.23
CA GLY A 527 8.84 5.49 -13.35
C GLY A 527 7.82 5.46 -12.21
N ASP A 528 7.78 4.36 -11.45
CA ASP A 528 6.93 4.17 -10.27
C ASP A 528 7.65 4.47 -8.94
N TRP A 529 8.83 5.09 -8.94
CA TRP A 529 9.55 5.40 -7.70
C TRP A 529 9.14 6.74 -7.10
N TYR A 530 8.64 6.71 -5.86
CA TYR A 530 8.42 7.88 -5.02
C TYR A 530 9.55 7.97 -3.97
N VAL A 531 9.96 9.19 -3.63
CA VAL A 531 11.04 9.46 -2.67
C VAL A 531 10.66 10.65 -1.80
N ASP A 532 11.05 10.61 -0.53
CA ASP A 532 10.98 11.77 0.36
C ASP A 532 11.84 12.93 -0.16
N ALA A 533 11.33 14.17 -0.06
CA ALA A 533 11.95 15.33 -0.67
C ALA A 533 13.26 15.75 0.03
N GLU A 534 13.32 15.65 1.36
CA GLU A 534 14.54 15.96 2.13
C GLU A 534 15.60 14.89 1.88
N HIS A 535 15.19 13.62 1.90
CA HIS A 535 16.08 12.51 1.57
C HIS A 535 16.64 12.62 0.14
N TRP A 536 15.82 13.01 -0.83
CA TRP A 536 16.25 13.20 -2.21
C TRP A 536 17.28 14.34 -2.35
N ALA A 537 17.11 15.44 -1.61
CA ALA A 537 18.09 16.52 -1.56
C ALA A 537 19.43 16.06 -0.95
N VAL A 538 19.39 15.30 0.15
CA VAL A 538 20.58 14.69 0.78
C VAL A 538 21.30 13.72 -0.17
N LEU A 539 20.55 12.88 -0.90
CA LEU A 539 21.10 12.00 -1.93
C LEU A 539 21.76 12.77 -3.09
N GLY A 540 21.17 13.89 -3.51
CA GLY A 540 21.73 14.77 -4.53
C GLY A 540 23.08 15.35 -4.13
N GLY A 541 23.20 15.88 -2.90
CA GLY A 541 24.47 16.34 -2.34
C GLY A 541 25.51 15.22 -2.28
N ARG A 542 25.15 14.08 -1.67
CA ARG A 542 26.05 12.91 -1.58
C ARG A 542 26.51 12.40 -2.95
N LEU A 543 25.67 12.47 -3.99
CA LEU A 543 26.07 12.07 -5.34
C LEU A 543 27.19 12.97 -5.89
N VAL A 544 27.08 14.29 -5.69
CA VAL A 544 28.13 15.24 -6.11
C VAL A 544 29.43 14.99 -5.35
N ASP A 545 29.35 14.79 -4.02
CA ASP A 545 30.52 14.50 -3.17
C ASP A 545 31.22 13.20 -3.60
N GLU A 546 30.46 12.13 -3.86
CA GLU A 546 30.97 10.82 -4.30
C GLU A 546 31.64 10.90 -5.68
N VAL A 547 31.07 11.66 -6.62
CA VAL A 547 31.68 11.89 -7.95
C VAL A 547 32.97 12.71 -7.82
N ALA A 548 32.99 13.76 -6.99
CA ALA A 548 34.18 14.56 -6.74
C ALA A 548 35.30 13.75 -6.04
N ALA A 549 34.94 12.95 -5.04
CA ALA A 549 35.88 12.05 -4.36
C ALA A 549 36.46 10.98 -5.30
N TYR A 550 35.64 10.42 -6.20
CA TYR A 550 36.10 9.47 -7.22
C TYR A 550 37.07 10.13 -8.21
N ALA A 551 36.73 11.31 -8.74
CA ALA A 551 37.60 12.04 -9.66
C ALA A 551 38.95 12.41 -9.02
N LYS A 552 38.96 12.77 -7.72
CA LYS A 552 40.18 13.01 -6.95
C LYS A 552 41.01 11.74 -6.72
N ALA A 553 40.35 10.62 -6.42
CA ALA A 553 41.02 9.34 -6.19
C ALA A 553 41.51 8.66 -7.48
N GLN A 554 40.88 8.95 -8.61
CA GLN A 554 41.22 8.43 -9.94
C GLN A 554 41.25 9.57 -10.98
N PRO A 555 42.31 10.42 -11.00
CA PRO A 555 42.40 11.54 -11.94
C PRO A 555 42.35 11.12 -13.42
N LEU A 556 42.74 9.87 -13.70
CA LEU A 556 42.68 9.26 -15.04
C LEU A 556 41.29 8.70 -15.42
N GLU A 557 40.31 8.74 -14.51
CA GLU A 557 38.92 8.27 -14.69
C GLU A 557 37.91 9.38 -14.28
N PRO A 558 37.65 10.39 -15.13
CA PRO A 558 36.90 11.60 -14.76
C PRO A 558 35.40 11.43 -14.46
N GLY A 559 34.92 10.19 -14.25
CA GLY A 559 33.54 9.93 -13.84
C GLY A 559 33.31 8.55 -13.24
N MET A 560 32.51 8.50 -12.18
CA MET A 560 32.11 7.24 -11.53
C MET A 560 31.04 6.52 -12.39
N PRO A 561 31.13 5.20 -12.61
CA PRO A 561 30.04 4.44 -13.23
C PRO A 561 28.71 4.59 -12.47
N VAL A 562 27.60 4.73 -13.20
CA VAL A 562 26.24 4.84 -12.61
C VAL A 562 25.95 3.68 -11.64
N GLU A 563 26.42 2.48 -11.96
CA GLU A 563 26.23 1.27 -11.13
C GLU A 563 27.03 1.32 -9.81
N ALA A 564 28.23 1.92 -9.83
CA ALA A 564 29.02 2.13 -8.62
C ALA A 564 28.39 3.20 -7.72
N LEU A 565 27.83 4.26 -8.30
CA LEU A 565 27.03 5.25 -7.55
C LEU A 565 25.77 4.63 -6.95
N ARG A 566 25.05 3.76 -7.69
CA ARG A 566 23.88 3.03 -7.17
C ARG A 566 24.22 2.33 -5.85
N HIS A 567 25.32 1.58 -5.84
CA HIS A 567 25.79 0.86 -4.66
C HIS A 567 26.25 1.79 -3.52
N ARG A 568 27.00 2.87 -3.80
CA ARG A 568 27.48 3.81 -2.76
C ARG A 568 26.37 4.65 -2.13
N LEU A 569 25.37 5.06 -2.93
CA LEU A 569 24.22 5.81 -2.46
C LEU A 569 23.18 4.90 -1.76
N GLY A 570 23.27 3.58 -1.95
CA GLY A 570 22.34 2.60 -1.37
C GLY A 570 21.00 2.52 -2.11
N LEU A 571 20.97 2.90 -3.39
CA LEU A 571 19.75 3.00 -4.18
C LEU A 571 19.36 1.64 -4.79
N PRO A 572 18.07 1.27 -4.82
CA PRO A 572 17.65 -0.01 -5.38
C PRO A 572 17.80 -0.05 -6.90
N ASP A 573 17.65 1.08 -7.60
CA ASP A 573 17.50 1.17 -9.04
C ASP A 573 18.49 2.18 -9.65
N ARG A 574 19.06 1.84 -10.82
CA ARG A 574 19.93 2.75 -11.61
C ARG A 574 19.17 3.95 -12.17
N ALA A 575 17.85 3.81 -12.35
CA ALA A 575 16.99 4.90 -12.80
C ALA A 575 16.97 6.06 -11.78
N LEU A 576 17.05 5.75 -10.47
CA LEU A 576 17.13 6.75 -9.40
C LEU A 576 18.44 7.54 -9.47
N VAL A 577 19.57 6.87 -9.70
CA VAL A 577 20.86 7.57 -9.93
C VAL A 577 20.75 8.51 -11.13
N THR A 578 20.13 8.05 -12.22
CA THR A 578 19.94 8.86 -13.44
C THR A 578 19.07 10.09 -13.16
N ALA A 579 18.01 9.96 -12.36
CA ALA A 579 17.12 11.06 -11.98
C ALA A 579 17.73 12.03 -10.94
N LEU A 580 18.73 11.60 -10.16
CA LEU A 580 19.51 12.49 -9.28
C LEU A 580 20.48 13.40 -10.04
N VAL A 581 20.93 13.03 -11.24
CA VAL A 581 21.93 13.80 -11.98
C VAL A 581 21.34 15.13 -12.45
N LYS A 582 21.79 16.20 -11.82
CA LYS A 582 21.51 17.60 -12.15
C LYS A 582 22.83 18.39 -12.17
N PRO A 583 22.93 19.52 -12.89
CA PRO A 583 24.10 20.39 -12.83
C PRO A 583 24.52 20.67 -11.37
N PRO A 584 25.82 20.58 -11.03
CA PRO A 584 26.98 20.57 -11.93
C PRO A 584 27.39 19.19 -12.48
N VAL A 585 26.74 18.09 -12.12
CA VAL A 585 27.08 16.74 -12.65
C VAL A 585 26.29 16.41 -13.92
N THR A 586 26.89 15.61 -14.81
CA THR A 586 26.25 15.13 -16.06
C THR A 586 26.58 13.66 -16.34
N ILE A 587 25.77 12.97 -17.15
CA ILE A 587 26.07 11.60 -17.60
C ILE A 587 26.79 11.64 -18.95
N ARG A 588 27.94 10.97 -19.06
CA ARG A 588 28.67 10.75 -20.31
C ARG A 588 29.08 9.28 -20.38
N ASN A 589 28.72 8.58 -21.47
CA ASN A 589 29.07 7.17 -21.71
C ASN A 589 28.77 6.23 -20.51
N GLY A 590 27.63 6.40 -19.85
CA GLY A 590 27.22 5.57 -18.70
C GLY A 590 27.94 5.88 -17.37
N ARG A 591 28.71 6.97 -17.31
CA ARG A 591 29.41 7.44 -16.11
C ARG A 591 28.94 8.85 -15.75
N VAL A 592 28.90 9.16 -14.47
CA VAL A 592 28.57 10.51 -13.97
C VAL A 592 29.87 11.28 -13.78
N VAL A 593 30.00 12.41 -14.48
CA VAL A 593 31.16 13.30 -14.46
C VAL A 593 30.79 14.62 -13.77
N GLY A 594 31.76 15.25 -13.09
CA GLY A 594 31.58 16.59 -12.54
C GLY A 594 31.78 17.68 -13.61
N GLY A 595 31.17 18.84 -13.42
CA GLY A 595 31.28 19.98 -14.34
C GLY A 595 32.72 20.52 -14.51
N ALA A 596 33.59 20.28 -13.52
CA ALA A 596 35.01 20.62 -13.55
C ALA A 596 35.92 19.42 -13.88
N SER A 597 35.37 18.27 -14.31
CA SER A 597 36.15 17.07 -14.63
C SER A 597 36.83 17.16 -16.00
N GLY A 598 37.77 18.10 -16.13
CA GLY A 598 38.78 18.10 -17.20
C GLY A 598 39.80 16.97 -17.03
N ALA A 599 40.69 16.83 -18.00
CA ALA A 599 41.88 15.99 -17.82
C ALA A 599 42.82 16.61 -16.76
N PRO A 600 43.59 15.82 -16.00
CA PRO A 600 44.60 16.37 -15.10
C PRO A 600 45.62 17.22 -15.85
N ASP A 601 46.02 18.37 -15.29
CA ASP A 601 46.97 19.30 -15.95
C ASP A 601 48.29 18.62 -16.33
N GLU A 602 48.75 17.69 -15.50
CA GLU A 602 49.91 16.84 -15.81
C GLU A 602 49.69 15.99 -17.07
N LEU A 603 48.51 15.38 -17.23
CA LEU A 603 48.17 14.60 -18.42
C LEU A 603 48.05 15.51 -19.66
N VAL A 604 47.48 16.71 -19.50
CA VAL A 604 47.43 17.73 -20.58
C VAL A 604 48.86 18.11 -21.01
N ALA A 605 49.75 18.39 -20.06
CA ALA A 605 51.13 18.76 -20.32
C ALA A 605 51.95 17.61 -20.95
N LEU A 606 51.76 16.37 -20.50
CA LEU A 606 52.41 15.19 -21.07
C LEU A 606 51.91 14.91 -22.50
N VAL A 607 50.60 15.01 -22.75
CA VAL A 607 50.04 14.88 -24.11
C VAL A 607 50.50 16.04 -25.00
N GLY A 608 50.60 17.26 -24.48
CA GLY A 608 51.21 18.39 -25.18
C GLY A 608 52.61 18.05 -25.68
N LYS A 609 53.51 17.73 -24.74
CA LYS A 609 54.91 17.32 -25.02
C LYS A 609 55.03 16.17 -26.01
N ALA A 610 54.14 15.17 -25.92
CA ALA A 610 54.14 14.04 -26.85
C ALA A 610 53.82 14.42 -28.30
N PHE A 611 53.13 15.54 -28.52
CA PHE A 611 52.80 16.07 -29.86
C PHE A 611 53.53 17.39 -30.18
N ASP A 612 54.51 17.81 -29.38
CA ASP A 612 55.28 19.03 -29.66
C ASP A 612 56.20 18.81 -30.87
N GLY A 613 56.21 19.78 -31.79
CA GLY A 613 56.93 19.68 -33.07
C GLY A 613 56.34 18.70 -34.09
N LEU A 614 55.28 17.95 -33.76
CA LEU A 614 54.62 17.01 -34.67
C LEU A 614 53.50 17.68 -35.48
N GLY A 615 53.37 17.28 -36.75
CA GLY A 615 52.27 17.70 -37.62
C GLY A 615 50.92 17.09 -37.20
N ALA A 616 49.81 17.68 -37.66
CA ALA A 616 48.45 17.31 -37.23
C ALA A 616 48.07 15.81 -37.42
N PHE A 617 48.69 15.14 -38.38
CA PHE A 617 48.49 13.72 -38.69
C PHE A 617 49.74 12.85 -38.44
N ALA A 618 50.72 13.35 -37.70
CA ALA A 618 51.85 12.57 -37.22
C ALA A 618 51.46 11.87 -35.89
N ALA A 619 51.76 10.58 -35.80
CA ALA A 619 51.51 9.78 -34.61
C ALA A 619 52.84 9.50 -33.90
N PRO A 620 53.02 9.87 -32.62
CA PRO A 620 54.18 9.50 -31.82
C PRO A 620 54.42 7.98 -31.85
N GLU A 621 55.67 7.55 -31.69
CA GLU A 621 55.94 6.12 -31.51
C GLU A 621 55.65 5.68 -30.07
N ALA A 622 55.31 4.40 -29.90
CA ALA A 622 54.94 3.86 -28.59
C ALA A 622 56.08 3.95 -27.56
N TYR A 623 57.34 3.97 -28.02
CA TYR A 623 58.52 4.18 -27.19
C TYR A 623 58.59 5.62 -26.64
N ASP A 624 58.33 6.63 -27.46
CA ASP A 624 58.37 8.04 -27.06
C ASP A 624 57.28 8.35 -26.04
N LEU A 625 56.07 7.79 -26.25
CA LEU A 625 54.98 7.85 -25.28
C LEU A 625 55.38 7.19 -23.95
N ALA A 626 56.00 6.02 -23.99
CA ALA A 626 56.46 5.33 -22.78
C ALA A 626 57.58 6.11 -22.04
N ALA A 627 58.52 6.73 -22.78
CA ALA A 627 59.58 7.57 -22.23
C ALA A 627 59.04 8.83 -21.54
N LEU A 628 57.93 9.39 -22.04
CA LEU A 628 57.18 10.48 -21.41
C LEU A 628 56.23 10.03 -20.28
N GLY A 629 56.20 8.75 -19.92
CA GLY A 629 55.30 8.21 -18.89
C GLY A 629 53.84 8.03 -19.34
N LEU A 630 53.53 8.24 -20.63
CA LEU A 630 52.22 7.98 -21.23
C LEU A 630 52.03 6.49 -21.53
N GLY A 631 51.93 5.68 -20.47
CA GLY A 631 51.57 4.27 -20.56
C GLY A 631 50.13 4.04 -21.05
N ALA A 632 49.77 2.77 -21.28
CA ALA A 632 48.47 2.40 -21.83
C ALA A 632 47.25 2.94 -21.03
N ARG A 633 47.39 3.12 -19.71
CA ARG A 633 46.36 3.72 -18.85
C ARG A 633 46.21 5.23 -19.10
N GLN A 634 47.32 5.94 -19.22
CA GLN A 634 47.38 7.38 -19.51
C GLN A 634 46.85 7.66 -20.92
N VAL A 635 47.21 6.85 -21.92
CA VAL A 635 46.68 6.96 -23.29
C VAL A 635 45.16 6.72 -23.31
N ALA A 636 44.66 5.70 -22.61
CA ALA A 636 43.22 5.47 -22.49
C ALA A 636 42.50 6.57 -21.68
N ALA A 637 43.19 7.22 -20.73
CA ALA A 637 42.64 8.38 -20.03
C ALA A 637 42.53 9.60 -20.95
N ALA A 638 43.59 9.91 -21.70
CA ALA A 638 43.66 11.02 -22.66
C ALA A 638 42.67 10.85 -23.83
N GLU A 639 42.43 9.63 -24.28
CA GLU A 639 41.35 9.30 -25.23
C GLU A 639 39.97 9.60 -24.62
N ARG A 640 39.71 9.13 -23.38
CA ARG A 640 38.42 9.33 -22.69
C ARG A 640 38.13 10.79 -22.34
N THR A 641 39.16 11.59 -22.07
CA THR A 641 39.03 13.03 -21.82
C THR A 641 38.99 13.86 -23.10
N GLY A 642 39.22 13.25 -24.28
CA GLY A 642 39.21 13.93 -25.56
C GLY A 642 40.47 14.75 -25.86
N LEU A 643 41.60 14.49 -25.18
CA LEU A 643 42.90 15.11 -25.47
C LEU A 643 43.57 14.50 -26.72
N LEU A 644 43.30 13.21 -26.99
CA LEU A 644 43.83 12.51 -28.16
C LEU A 644 42.77 11.61 -28.81
N LEU A 645 42.99 11.29 -30.08
CA LEU A 645 42.24 10.33 -30.87
C LEU A 645 43.07 9.06 -31.03
N ARG A 646 42.54 7.91 -30.61
CA ARG A 646 43.18 6.61 -30.86
C ARG A 646 42.58 5.95 -32.10
N LEU A 647 43.42 5.63 -33.09
CA LEU A 647 43.01 4.94 -34.31
C LEU A 647 43.15 3.42 -34.18
N THR A 648 44.25 2.97 -33.56
CA THR A 648 44.55 1.56 -33.24
C THR A 648 45.25 1.51 -31.87
N PRO A 649 45.48 0.33 -31.26
CA PRO A 649 46.19 0.24 -29.98
C PRO A 649 47.60 0.86 -29.95
N GLN A 650 48.21 1.09 -31.12
CA GLN A 650 49.57 1.64 -31.28
C GLN A 650 49.61 2.98 -32.06
N VAL A 651 48.46 3.53 -32.45
CA VAL A 651 48.39 4.76 -33.26
C VAL A 651 47.44 5.75 -32.59
N VAL A 652 48.00 6.85 -32.11
CA VAL A 652 47.28 8.00 -31.53
C VAL A 652 47.60 9.28 -32.31
N LEU A 653 46.60 10.14 -32.44
CA LEU A 653 46.66 11.47 -33.05
C LEU A 653 46.15 12.51 -32.06
N ARG A 654 46.44 13.79 -32.32
CA ARG A 654 45.88 14.92 -31.55
C ARG A 654 44.35 14.96 -31.71
N ALA A 655 43.64 15.47 -30.71
CA ALA A 655 42.21 15.74 -30.81
C ALA A 655 41.88 16.66 -32.00
N GLY A 656 40.69 16.50 -32.60
CA GLY A 656 40.28 17.25 -33.80
C GLY A 656 40.82 16.70 -35.14
N ALA A 657 41.67 15.67 -35.13
CA ALA A 657 42.22 15.09 -36.36
C ALA A 657 41.18 14.48 -37.31
N VAL A 658 39.96 14.14 -36.86
CA VAL A 658 38.89 13.67 -37.75
C VAL A 658 38.34 14.82 -38.58
N GLU A 659 38.05 15.94 -37.93
CA GLU A 659 37.47 17.14 -38.55
C GLU A 659 38.48 17.81 -39.48
N GLU A 660 39.76 17.85 -39.09
CA GLU A 660 40.85 18.33 -39.96
C GLU A 660 41.09 17.40 -41.15
N ALA A 661 41.06 16.08 -40.96
CA ALA A 661 41.23 15.13 -42.06
C ALA A 661 40.11 15.27 -43.10
N VAL A 662 38.85 15.42 -42.67
CA VAL A 662 37.72 15.68 -43.58
C VAL A 662 37.93 16.97 -44.35
N ARG A 663 38.40 18.06 -43.70
CA ARG A 663 38.68 19.34 -44.38
C ARG A 663 39.77 19.20 -45.45
N VAL A 664 40.89 18.55 -45.13
CA VAL A 664 42.01 18.34 -46.06
C VAL A 664 41.61 17.42 -47.23
N LEU A 665 40.92 16.32 -46.95
CA LEU A 665 40.49 15.36 -47.97
C LEU A 665 39.37 15.89 -48.88
N ALA A 666 38.54 16.83 -48.39
CA ALA A 666 37.53 17.50 -49.21
C ALA A 666 38.12 18.46 -50.25
N ALA A 667 39.37 18.91 -50.07
CA ALA A 667 40.09 19.72 -51.06
C ALA A 667 40.70 18.89 -52.22
N LEU A 668 40.67 17.55 -52.13
CA LEU A 668 41.15 16.67 -53.19
C LEU A 668 40.10 16.47 -54.29
N PRO A 669 40.52 16.23 -55.55
CA PRO A 669 39.65 15.68 -56.58
C PRO A 669 39.01 14.37 -56.12
N GLN A 670 37.68 14.31 -56.13
CA GLN A 670 36.92 13.12 -55.73
C GLN A 670 36.64 12.25 -56.97
N PRO A 671 36.72 10.91 -56.88
CA PRO A 671 37.18 10.10 -55.74
C PRO A 671 38.71 10.04 -55.64
N PHE A 672 39.27 10.07 -54.43
CA PHE A 672 40.72 10.01 -54.19
C PHE A 672 41.20 8.61 -53.80
N THR A 673 42.45 8.29 -54.12
CA THR A 673 43.13 7.06 -53.71
C THR A 673 43.75 7.19 -52.32
N LEU A 674 44.12 6.05 -51.72
CA LEU A 674 44.93 6.03 -50.48
C LEU A 674 46.27 6.79 -50.62
N SER A 675 46.88 6.80 -51.82
CA SER A 675 48.16 7.48 -52.02
C SER A 675 48.00 9.00 -51.99
N GLU A 676 46.99 9.53 -52.69
CA GLU A 676 46.65 10.95 -52.71
C GLU A 676 46.21 11.43 -51.32
N ALA A 677 45.35 10.67 -50.63
CA ALA A 677 44.96 10.95 -49.24
C ALA A 677 46.18 11.03 -48.31
N ARG A 678 47.12 10.07 -48.43
CA ARG A 678 48.33 10.02 -47.61
C ARG A 678 49.27 11.19 -47.89
N GLN A 679 49.41 11.60 -49.17
CA GLN A 679 50.21 12.76 -49.56
C GLN A 679 49.59 14.06 -49.03
N ALA A 680 48.27 14.24 -49.20
CA ALA A 680 47.54 15.43 -48.75
C ALA A 680 47.57 15.60 -47.23
N LEU A 681 47.40 14.50 -46.48
CA LEU A 681 47.50 14.48 -45.02
C LEU A 681 48.95 14.50 -44.51
N GLY A 682 49.96 14.54 -45.39
CA GLY A 682 51.37 14.60 -45.01
C GLY A 682 51.84 13.47 -44.08
N THR A 683 51.28 12.27 -44.21
CA THR A 683 51.43 11.19 -43.21
C THR A 683 51.90 9.84 -43.81
N THR A 684 52.01 8.83 -42.96
CA THR A 684 52.46 7.47 -43.33
C THR A 684 51.26 6.55 -43.57
N ARG A 685 51.49 5.41 -44.23
CA ARG A 685 50.45 4.37 -44.40
C ARG A 685 49.95 3.80 -43.06
N ARG A 686 50.80 3.78 -42.02
CA ARG A 686 50.50 3.39 -40.63
C ARG A 686 49.35 4.21 -40.03
N VAL A 687 49.25 5.49 -40.39
CA VAL A 687 48.21 6.41 -39.91
C VAL A 687 47.06 6.55 -40.91
N ALA A 688 47.36 6.72 -42.20
CA ALA A 688 46.36 7.00 -43.23
C ALA A 688 45.30 5.88 -43.38
N VAL A 689 45.70 4.60 -43.29
CA VAL A 689 44.75 3.49 -43.45
C VAL A 689 43.75 3.44 -42.27
N PRO A 690 44.17 3.35 -40.99
CA PRO A 690 43.23 3.36 -39.87
C PRO A 690 42.40 4.64 -39.74
N LEU A 691 42.94 5.79 -40.17
CA LEU A 691 42.20 7.06 -40.17
C LEU A 691 41.05 7.03 -41.18
N LEU A 692 41.31 6.59 -42.42
CA LEU A 692 40.26 6.43 -43.42
C LEU A 692 39.23 5.37 -43.02
N GLU A 693 39.63 4.24 -42.43
CA GLU A 693 38.71 3.23 -41.88
C GLU A 693 37.86 3.76 -40.71
N LEU A 694 38.36 4.72 -39.93
CA LEU A 694 37.58 5.42 -38.92
C LEU A 694 36.59 6.41 -39.55
N LEU A 695 36.99 7.14 -40.60
CA LEU A 695 36.11 8.05 -41.33
C LEU A 695 34.99 7.28 -42.05
N ASP A 696 35.30 6.13 -42.65
CA ASP A 696 34.34 5.23 -43.29
C ASP A 696 33.30 4.75 -42.25
N ARG A 697 33.74 4.26 -41.08
CA ARG A 697 32.84 3.85 -39.97
C ARG A 697 32.03 4.99 -39.36
N LYS A 698 32.56 6.22 -39.38
CA LYS A 698 31.83 7.43 -38.95
C LYS A 698 30.92 8.00 -40.05
N GLY A 699 30.84 7.39 -41.22
CA GLY A 699 30.05 7.89 -42.36
C GLY A 699 30.54 9.25 -42.87
N ARG A 700 31.83 9.57 -42.72
CA ARG A 700 32.47 10.80 -43.22
C ARG A 700 33.16 10.61 -44.57
N THR A 701 33.54 9.37 -44.88
CA THR A 701 33.98 8.93 -46.20
C THR A 701 33.21 7.69 -46.62
N ARG A 702 33.21 7.39 -47.91
CA ARG A 702 32.72 6.14 -48.49
C ARG A 702 33.83 5.53 -49.32
N ARG A 703 34.08 4.23 -49.14
CA ARG A 703 34.98 3.43 -50.00
C ARG A 703 34.17 2.88 -51.17
N GLU A 704 34.63 3.17 -52.37
CA GLU A 704 34.06 2.70 -53.63
C GLU A 704 34.61 1.29 -53.97
N PRO A 705 34.00 0.54 -54.91
CA PRO A 705 34.44 -0.81 -55.27
C PRO A 705 35.85 -0.92 -55.88
N ASP A 706 36.45 0.20 -56.31
CA ASP A 706 37.78 0.31 -56.90
C ASP A 706 38.86 0.77 -55.89
N ASP A 707 38.56 0.69 -54.59
CA ASP A 707 39.40 1.13 -53.47
C ASP A 707 39.68 2.65 -53.38
N ARG A 708 39.06 3.45 -54.24
CA ARG A 708 39.02 4.92 -54.07
C ARG A 708 37.99 5.30 -53.00
N ARG A 709 38.05 6.55 -52.56
CA ARG A 709 37.13 7.11 -51.56
C ARG A 709 36.55 8.44 -51.99
N THR A 710 35.31 8.66 -51.56
CA THR A 710 34.60 9.94 -51.66
C THR A 710 34.33 10.49 -50.26
N ILE A 711 34.35 11.82 -50.09
CA ILE A 711 33.78 12.46 -48.91
C ILE A 711 32.26 12.26 -48.93
N ALA A 712 31.71 11.82 -47.80
CA ALA A 712 30.26 11.74 -47.62
C ALA A 712 29.72 13.13 -47.26
N SER A 713 28.74 13.59 -48.05
CA SER A 713 27.98 14.84 -47.86
C SER A 713 27.06 14.78 -46.65
#